data_AF-A0A095XCK0-F1
#
_entry.id   AF-A0A095XCK0-F1
#
_cell.length_a   1.000
_cell.length_b   1.000
_cell.length_c   1.000
_cell.angle_alpha   90.00
_cell.angle_beta   90.00
_cell.angle_gamma   90.00
#
_symmetry.space_group_name_H-M   'P 1'
#
loop_
_entity.id
_entity.type
_entity.pdbx_description
1 polymer ?
#
loop_
_entity_poly.entity_id
_entity_poly.type
_entity_poly.pdbx_seq_one_letter_code
_entity_poly.pdbx_strand_id
1 'polypeptide(L)'
;MREKTLKILEFDKVLNLIQEYAGSRIGKERVLNLKPFTSILKIKDAHKKLSDALEVGGEFGYPEFSTLEDIRGEIHKAMIGGMISISTLYDCKNLIELSGEIKKFYKDADLNNSITEMVDILYTNEALFKELDQAIYDRETLSDNASKKLKSLIRKKTSLNDDINAKLKEFVSSSVNSKYLQDAIVTLREGRYVIPVKREYKNFVKGIVHDVSGSGGTYFIEPQKIVNMNNEIRVVENEINEEKLRIIKDLSKKVGAESEFLKYNIEILAELDFIFAKAKFGKENGYSKPIFNDDFNIKLRNVFHPLIDSEKVVKTDVDIDSGTKALIITGPNTGGKTVIIKTVGIISLLAQSGCMIPADESSTIPIFKEIFTDIGDEQSIEQSLSTFSSHMINIVDILKQEPDEALYLFDELGAGTDPTEGAALAMSIIDILKENKIKLVASTHYAELKVYALNTPHVLNGSMQFNIESLRPTYKLVLGIPGKSNAFEISKKLGLDDLYINKAKSFVDDTTLQFESVLEEIEATREKISSYKEEHEALLSDAEKIRKRADEYYNKEKEKADKLYEKARKESKEIYDKAKADYEDIIKDANKIINNIDKSSARKIQETRDKLRENINKLSEDKTKKRVKKVKKDELIPGQSVRIVSLDQIGEIITLPNENGDLQVQVGILKVNSNINDIELTENATKKNIERKKYRIEKSKYIKPEIDLRGVDSEELYDKLDKYIDDAFIAGLKEITIVHGKGTGILRKATEELLKKNSHVESFRLGKVGEGDTGVTVVNLK
;
A
#
# COMPACT_ATOMS: atom_id res chain seq x y z
N MET A 1 3.13 -26.16 -16.93
CA MET A 1 2.67 -26.35 -15.55
C MET A 1 1.99 -27.70 -15.38
N ARG A 2 2.66 -28.60 -14.67
CA ARG A 2 2.16 -29.94 -14.33
C ARG A 2 0.98 -29.87 -13.34
N GLU A 3 -0.04 -30.71 -13.53
CA GLU A 3 -1.18 -30.79 -12.60
C GLU A 3 -0.76 -31.24 -11.19
N LYS A 4 0.24 -32.13 -11.09
CA LYS A 4 0.84 -32.54 -9.82
C LYS A 4 1.36 -31.33 -9.03
N THR A 5 2.09 -30.41 -9.68
CA THR A 5 2.61 -29.18 -9.07
C THR A 5 1.47 -28.28 -8.57
N LEU A 6 0.44 -28.05 -9.39
CA LEU A 6 -0.70 -27.18 -9.01
C LEU A 6 -1.41 -27.71 -7.75
N LYS A 7 -1.57 -29.04 -7.65
CA LYS A 7 -2.19 -29.70 -6.51
C LYS A 7 -1.31 -29.64 -5.26
N ILE A 8 -0.01 -29.90 -5.37
CA ILE A 8 0.94 -29.86 -4.25
C ILE A 8 1.03 -28.45 -3.64
N LEU A 9 1.03 -27.44 -4.50
CA LEU A 9 1.04 -26.02 -4.11
C LEU A 9 -0.35 -25.49 -3.73
N GLU A 10 -1.38 -26.34 -3.75
CA GLU A 10 -2.75 -26.01 -3.33
C GLU A 10 -3.35 -24.82 -4.10
N PHE A 11 -3.00 -24.71 -5.38
CA PHE A 11 -3.45 -23.63 -6.26
C PHE A 11 -4.98 -23.64 -6.41
N ASP A 12 -5.58 -24.82 -6.51
CA ASP A 12 -7.03 -25.04 -6.53
C ASP A 12 -7.73 -24.43 -5.31
N LYS A 13 -7.12 -24.52 -4.12
CA LYS A 13 -7.67 -23.92 -2.91
C LYS A 13 -7.66 -22.39 -2.97
N VAL A 14 -6.63 -21.79 -3.59
CA VAL A 14 -6.59 -20.34 -3.79
C VAL A 14 -7.62 -19.90 -4.85
N LEU A 15 -7.79 -20.67 -5.92
CA LEU A 15 -8.86 -20.43 -6.89
C LEU A 15 -10.25 -20.52 -6.24
N ASN A 16 -10.44 -21.43 -5.28
CA ASN A 16 -11.66 -21.50 -4.48
C ASN A 16 -11.91 -20.24 -3.64
N LEU A 17 -10.86 -19.54 -3.18
CA LEU A 17 -11.03 -18.25 -2.51
C LEU A 17 -11.40 -17.15 -3.50
N ILE A 18 -10.79 -17.15 -4.69
CA ILE A 18 -11.06 -16.14 -5.73
C ILE A 18 -12.48 -16.27 -6.28
N GLN A 19 -13.03 -17.48 -6.44
CA GLN A 19 -14.36 -17.66 -7.05
C GLN A 19 -15.49 -17.06 -6.21
N GLU A 20 -15.30 -16.90 -4.89
CA GLU A 20 -16.31 -16.26 -4.03
C GLU A 20 -16.52 -14.79 -4.38
N TYR A 21 -15.58 -14.18 -5.10
CA TYR A 21 -15.65 -12.81 -5.60
C TYR A 21 -16.31 -12.68 -6.98
N ALA A 22 -16.55 -13.80 -7.67
CA ALA A 22 -17.27 -13.81 -8.95
C ALA A 22 -18.79 -13.91 -8.70
N GLY A 23 -19.54 -13.02 -9.34
CA GLY A 23 -20.99 -12.92 -9.17
C GLY A 23 -21.78 -13.98 -9.94
N SER A 24 -21.26 -14.41 -11.10
CA SER A 24 -21.94 -15.32 -12.01
C SER A 24 -21.36 -16.74 -11.96
N ARG A 25 -22.17 -17.75 -12.33
CA ARG A 25 -21.69 -19.14 -12.42
C ARG A 25 -20.57 -19.30 -13.46
N ILE A 26 -20.68 -18.63 -14.61
CA ILE A 26 -19.67 -18.70 -15.68
C ILE A 26 -18.37 -18.02 -15.24
N GLY A 27 -18.45 -16.90 -14.53
CA GLY A 27 -17.29 -16.22 -13.94
C GLY A 27 -16.56 -17.13 -12.93
N LYS A 28 -17.30 -17.80 -12.04
CA LYS A 28 -16.75 -18.81 -11.12
C LYS A 28 -16.05 -19.94 -11.85
N GLU A 29 -16.67 -20.48 -12.89
CA GLU A 29 -16.06 -21.53 -13.73
C GLU A 29 -14.77 -21.05 -14.41
N ARG A 30 -14.70 -19.80 -14.87
CA ARG A 30 -13.47 -19.23 -15.43
C ARG A 30 -12.36 -19.08 -14.39
N VAL A 31 -12.70 -18.68 -13.16
CA VAL A 31 -11.74 -18.64 -12.04
C VAL A 31 -11.18 -20.03 -11.77
N LEU A 32 -12.04 -21.04 -11.64
CA LEU A 32 -11.62 -22.41 -11.31
C LEU A 32 -10.80 -23.09 -12.41
N ASN A 33 -11.01 -22.69 -13.66
CA ASN A 33 -10.25 -23.17 -14.81
C ASN A 33 -8.98 -22.34 -15.11
N LEU A 34 -8.67 -21.32 -14.30
CA LEU A 34 -7.50 -20.49 -14.48
C LEU A 34 -6.22 -21.33 -14.38
N LYS A 35 -5.31 -21.13 -15.34
CA LYS A 35 -3.99 -21.78 -15.36
C LYS A 35 -2.89 -20.72 -15.52
N PRO A 36 -1.70 -20.93 -14.93
CA PRO A 36 -0.57 -20.04 -15.13
C PRO A 36 -0.14 -20.00 -16.59
N PHE A 37 0.14 -18.80 -17.08
CA PHE A 37 0.68 -18.57 -18.41
C PHE A 37 2.21 -18.69 -18.39
N THR A 38 2.79 -19.15 -19.50
CA THR A 38 4.25 -19.15 -19.72
C THR A 38 4.70 -18.07 -20.71
N SER A 39 3.75 -17.43 -21.40
CA SER A 39 4.02 -16.37 -22.37
C SER A 39 3.96 -15.01 -21.70
N ILE A 40 5.06 -14.25 -21.79
CA ILE A 40 5.13 -12.87 -21.29
C ILE A 40 4.01 -11.98 -21.84
N LEU A 41 3.61 -12.15 -23.10
CA LEU A 41 2.54 -11.35 -23.71
C LEU A 41 1.20 -11.59 -23.03
N LYS A 42 0.86 -12.87 -22.75
CA LYS A 42 -0.38 -13.23 -22.04
C LYS A 42 -0.35 -12.75 -20.59
N ILE A 43 0.79 -12.87 -19.92
CA ILE A 43 0.97 -12.39 -18.55
C ILE A 43 0.77 -10.87 -18.49
N LYS A 44 1.44 -10.12 -19.38
CA LYS A 44 1.30 -8.66 -19.46
C LYS A 44 -0.12 -8.24 -19.77
N ASP A 45 -0.80 -8.89 -20.71
CA ASP A 45 -2.21 -8.61 -21.04
C ASP A 45 -3.14 -8.86 -19.84
N ALA A 46 -2.99 -10.02 -19.17
CA ALA A 46 -3.79 -10.34 -17.99
C ALA A 46 -3.56 -9.36 -16.84
N HIS A 47 -2.32 -8.92 -16.62
CA HIS A 47 -1.96 -7.92 -15.62
C HIS A 47 -2.35 -6.49 -16.01
N LYS A 48 -2.46 -6.18 -17.30
CA LYS A 48 -3.01 -4.91 -17.79
C LYS A 48 -4.50 -4.86 -17.47
N LYS A 49 -5.26 -5.87 -17.88
CA LYS A 49 -6.70 -6.01 -17.57
C LYS A 49 -6.98 -5.94 -16.07
N LEU A 50 -6.16 -6.60 -15.26
CA LEU A 50 -6.24 -6.52 -13.80
C LEU A 50 -6.05 -5.09 -13.27
N SER A 51 -5.04 -4.37 -13.78
CA SER A 51 -4.78 -2.98 -13.40
C SER A 51 -5.92 -2.06 -13.80
N ASP A 52 -6.40 -2.18 -15.04
CA ASP A 52 -7.52 -1.40 -15.56
C ASP A 52 -8.80 -1.66 -14.74
N ALA A 53 -9.04 -2.91 -14.32
CA ALA A 53 -10.16 -3.26 -13.44
C ALA A 53 -10.03 -2.72 -12.01
N LEU A 54 -8.81 -2.62 -11.47
CA LEU A 54 -8.56 -2.01 -10.17
C LEU A 54 -8.79 -0.49 -10.20
N GLU A 55 -8.38 0.17 -11.28
CA GLU A 55 -8.59 1.60 -11.52
C GLU A 55 -10.08 1.91 -11.62
N VAL A 56 -10.75 1.28 -12.59
CA VAL A 56 -12.18 1.47 -12.86
C VAL A 56 -13.04 1.08 -11.64
N GLY A 57 -12.71 -0.05 -11.00
CA GLY A 57 -13.39 -0.51 -9.80
C GLY A 57 -13.13 0.34 -8.55
N GLY A 58 -11.98 1.02 -8.49
CA GLY A 58 -11.64 1.95 -7.41
C GLY A 58 -12.37 3.28 -7.51
N GLU A 59 -12.53 3.81 -8.72
CA GLU A 59 -13.16 5.11 -8.98
C GLU A 59 -14.69 5.04 -9.01
N PHE A 60 -15.25 4.07 -9.73
CA PHE A 60 -16.70 3.98 -9.96
C PHE A 60 -17.38 2.87 -9.16
N GLY A 61 -16.61 1.97 -8.56
CA GLY A 61 -17.12 0.76 -7.90
C GLY A 61 -17.14 -0.46 -8.82
N TYR A 62 -17.52 -1.60 -8.26
CA TYR A 62 -17.56 -2.86 -8.98
C TYR A 62 -19.00 -3.32 -9.27
N PRO A 63 -19.34 -3.69 -10.50
CA PRO A 63 -20.67 -4.17 -10.86
C PRO A 63 -20.98 -5.55 -10.26
N GLU A 64 -22.27 -5.85 -10.22
CA GLU A 64 -22.82 -7.15 -9.85
C GLU A 64 -23.15 -7.97 -11.11
N PHE A 65 -22.85 -9.27 -11.08
CA PHE A 65 -23.07 -10.18 -12.22
C PHE A 65 -24.00 -11.35 -11.85
N SER A 66 -24.72 -11.27 -10.74
CA SER A 66 -25.53 -12.36 -10.17
C SER A 66 -26.67 -12.84 -11.07
N THR A 67 -27.13 -11.98 -11.99
CA THR A 67 -28.20 -12.28 -12.95
C THR A 67 -27.71 -12.91 -14.26
N LEU A 68 -26.39 -13.05 -14.45
CA LEU A 68 -25.79 -13.62 -15.65
C LEU A 68 -25.89 -15.15 -15.64
N GLU A 69 -26.61 -15.68 -16.63
CA GLU A 69 -26.83 -17.13 -16.83
C GLU A 69 -26.26 -17.61 -18.16
N ASP A 70 -25.82 -18.87 -18.20
CA ASP A 70 -25.34 -19.47 -19.45
C ASP A 70 -26.50 -20.03 -20.29
N ILE A 71 -27.02 -19.18 -21.18
CA ILE A 71 -28.10 -19.52 -22.10
C ILE A 71 -27.64 -19.67 -23.54
N ARG A 72 -26.31 -19.79 -23.79
CA ARG A 72 -25.74 -19.85 -25.16
C ARG A 72 -26.36 -20.99 -25.99
N GLY A 73 -26.61 -22.14 -25.36
CA GLY A 73 -27.25 -23.30 -25.99
C GLY A 73 -28.70 -23.05 -26.40
N GLU A 74 -29.50 -22.47 -25.51
CA GLU A 74 -30.92 -22.20 -25.79
C GLU A 74 -31.10 -21.05 -26.80
N ILE A 75 -30.29 -19.99 -26.72
CA ILE A 75 -30.32 -18.93 -27.73
C ILE A 75 -29.94 -19.49 -29.11
N HIS A 76 -28.98 -20.42 -29.19
CA HIS A 76 -28.66 -21.08 -30.46
C HIS A 76 -29.82 -21.93 -30.99
N LYS A 77 -30.54 -22.63 -30.11
CA LYS A 77 -31.77 -23.35 -30.46
C LYS A 77 -32.84 -22.39 -31.02
N ALA A 78 -32.97 -21.20 -30.45
CA ALA A 78 -33.87 -20.16 -30.99
C ALA A 78 -33.44 -19.67 -32.38
N MET A 79 -32.13 -19.51 -32.61
CA MET A 79 -31.54 -19.11 -33.90
C MET A 79 -31.91 -20.08 -35.04
N ILE A 80 -31.90 -21.39 -34.77
CA ILE A 80 -32.28 -22.42 -35.75
C ILE A 80 -33.81 -22.60 -35.89
N GLY A 81 -34.61 -21.71 -35.29
CA GLY A 81 -36.08 -21.72 -35.38
C GLY A 81 -36.80 -22.51 -34.28
N GLY A 82 -36.07 -22.96 -33.25
CA GLY A 82 -36.63 -23.63 -32.08
C GLY A 82 -37.35 -22.65 -31.13
N MET A 83 -38.25 -23.20 -30.33
CA MET A 83 -38.93 -22.46 -29.25
C MET A 83 -38.13 -22.62 -27.94
N ILE A 84 -37.96 -21.52 -27.21
CA ILE A 84 -37.29 -21.49 -25.90
C ILE A 84 -38.30 -21.26 -24.77
N SER A 85 -37.92 -21.64 -23.54
CA SER A 85 -38.79 -21.55 -22.37
C SER A 85 -38.97 -20.11 -21.87
N ILE A 86 -40.01 -19.89 -21.03
CA ILE A 86 -40.22 -18.60 -20.35
C ILE A 86 -39.00 -18.26 -19.48
N SER A 87 -38.43 -19.24 -18.78
CA SER A 87 -37.23 -19.05 -17.97
C SER A 87 -36.05 -18.54 -18.81
N THR A 88 -35.82 -19.12 -19.98
CA THR A 88 -34.73 -18.69 -20.89
C THR A 88 -35.00 -17.28 -21.42
N LEU A 89 -36.24 -16.96 -21.79
CA LEU A 89 -36.59 -15.62 -22.24
C LEU A 89 -36.42 -14.57 -21.12
N TYR A 90 -36.71 -14.95 -19.87
CA TYR A 90 -36.43 -14.13 -18.69
C TYR A 90 -34.91 -13.93 -18.50
N ASP A 91 -34.11 -14.99 -18.66
CA ASP A 91 -32.65 -14.87 -18.58
C ASP A 91 -32.07 -14.03 -19.75
N CYS A 92 -32.68 -14.07 -20.94
CA CYS A 92 -32.36 -13.16 -22.04
C CYS A 92 -32.67 -11.70 -21.69
N LYS A 93 -33.81 -11.44 -21.04
CA LYS A 93 -34.18 -10.11 -20.56
C LYS A 93 -33.10 -9.59 -19.60
N ASN A 94 -32.74 -10.38 -18.58
CA ASN A 94 -31.72 -10.02 -17.60
C ASN A 94 -30.35 -9.79 -18.23
N LEU A 95 -29.97 -10.60 -19.23
CA LEU A 95 -28.72 -10.40 -19.98
C LEU A 95 -28.67 -9.04 -20.68
N ILE A 96 -29.75 -8.64 -21.36
CA ILE A 96 -29.82 -7.36 -22.07
C ILE A 96 -29.84 -6.21 -21.06
N GLU A 97 -30.58 -6.35 -19.96
CA GLU A 97 -30.62 -5.38 -18.86
C GLU A 97 -29.24 -5.16 -18.25
N LEU A 98 -28.58 -6.24 -17.82
CA LEU A 98 -27.23 -6.22 -17.23
C LEU A 98 -26.21 -5.59 -18.19
N SER A 99 -26.31 -5.90 -19.48
CA SER A 99 -25.44 -5.29 -20.51
C SER A 99 -25.64 -3.76 -20.57
N GLY A 100 -26.89 -3.30 -20.49
CA GLY A 100 -27.23 -1.88 -20.46
C GLY A 100 -26.83 -1.18 -19.17
N GLU A 101 -27.02 -1.84 -18.02
CA GLU A 101 -26.62 -1.34 -16.70
C GLU A 101 -25.11 -1.14 -16.62
N ILE A 102 -24.31 -2.14 -17.03
CA ILE A 102 -22.84 -2.05 -17.02
C ILE A 102 -22.36 -0.95 -17.98
N LYS A 103 -22.95 -0.85 -19.18
CA LYS A 103 -22.67 0.27 -20.10
C LYS A 103 -22.95 1.62 -19.47
N LYS A 104 -24.06 1.76 -18.76
CA LYS A 104 -24.43 3.00 -18.08
C LYS A 104 -23.51 3.29 -16.89
N PHE A 105 -23.15 2.25 -16.14
CA PHE A 105 -22.32 2.33 -14.95
C PHE A 105 -20.93 2.91 -15.26
N TYR A 106 -20.35 2.52 -16.39
CA TYR A 106 -19.04 2.99 -16.85
C TYR A 106 -19.09 4.02 -17.98
N LYS A 107 -20.26 4.60 -18.26
CA LYS A 107 -20.43 5.56 -19.35
C LYS A 107 -19.57 6.82 -19.19
N ASP A 108 -19.41 7.28 -17.95
CA ASP A 108 -18.66 8.49 -17.60
C ASP A 108 -17.19 8.18 -17.27
N ALA A 109 -16.78 6.91 -17.34
CA ALA A 109 -15.37 6.53 -17.21
C ALA A 109 -14.62 6.93 -18.48
N ASP A 110 -14.08 8.14 -18.52
CA ASP A 110 -13.17 8.62 -19.59
C ASP A 110 -11.78 7.99 -19.48
N LEU A 111 -11.76 6.68 -19.25
CA LEU A 111 -10.56 5.87 -19.12
C LEU A 111 -10.45 5.07 -20.40
N ASN A 112 -9.50 5.41 -21.27
CA ASN A 112 -9.23 4.65 -22.49
C ASN A 112 -8.42 3.38 -22.14
N ASN A 113 -9.10 2.36 -21.61
CA ASN A 113 -8.48 1.15 -21.06
C ASN A 113 -9.22 -0.13 -21.48
N SER A 114 -8.65 -1.29 -21.17
CA SER A 114 -9.17 -2.57 -21.68
C SER A 114 -10.55 -2.95 -21.13
N ILE A 115 -10.95 -2.40 -19.98
CA ILE A 115 -12.26 -2.65 -19.37
C ILE A 115 -13.34 -1.82 -20.06
N THR A 116 -13.09 -0.52 -20.26
CA THR A 116 -14.03 0.35 -20.98
C THR A 116 -14.18 -0.08 -22.44
N GLU A 117 -13.09 -0.51 -23.10
CA GLU A 117 -13.15 -1.13 -24.44
C GLU A 117 -14.09 -2.35 -24.47
N MET A 118 -14.01 -3.24 -23.49
CA MET A 118 -14.93 -4.39 -23.39
C MET A 118 -16.38 -3.95 -23.16
N VAL A 119 -16.59 -2.96 -22.30
CA VAL A 119 -17.92 -2.43 -21.98
C VAL A 119 -18.56 -1.76 -23.20
N ASP A 120 -17.79 -1.01 -24.00
CA ASP A 120 -18.28 -0.33 -25.20
C ASP A 120 -18.80 -1.29 -26.26
N ILE A 121 -18.20 -2.49 -26.35
CA ILE A 121 -18.59 -3.54 -27.30
C ILE A 121 -19.91 -4.22 -26.90
N LEU A 122 -20.35 -4.13 -25.64
CA LEU A 122 -21.58 -4.79 -25.18
C LEU A 122 -22.78 -4.36 -26.03
N TYR A 123 -23.52 -5.31 -26.57
CA TYR A 123 -24.69 -5.01 -27.38
C TYR A 123 -25.91 -4.72 -26.50
N THR A 124 -26.70 -3.71 -26.85
CA THR A 124 -27.95 -3.37 -26.16
C THR A 124 -29.06 -3.16 -27.17
N ASN A 125 -30.17 -3.89 -27.02
CA ASN A 125 -31.37 -3.72 -27.84
C ASN A 125 -32.56 -3.33 -26.95
N GLU A 126 -32.78 -2.01 -26.83
CA GLU A 126 -33.87 -1.49 -25.99
C GLU A 126 -35.25 -1.94 -26.44
N ALA A 127 -35.47 -2.13 -27.75
CA ALA A 127 -36.76 -2.55 -28.27
C ALA A 127 -37.07 -3.99 -27.83
N LEU A 128 -36.12 -4.91 -28.02
CA LEU A 128 -36.26 -6.29 -27.57
C LEU A 128 -36.40 -6.37 -26.04
N PHE A 129 -35.60 -5.60 -25.30
CA PHE A 129 -35.71 -5.54 -23.84
C PHE A 129 -37.12 -5.12 -23.39
N LYS A 130 -37.67 -4.03 -23.93
CA LYS A 130 -39.02 -3.54 -23.59
C LYS A 130 -40.11 -4.57 -23.91
N GLU A 131 -39.97 -5.30 -25.02
CA GLU A 131 -40.91 -6.36 -25.37
C GLU A 131 -40.85 -7.55 -24.39
N LEU A 132 -39.64 -7.99 -24.02
CA LEU A 132 -39.45 -9.06 -23.05
C LEU A 132 -39.92 -8.64 -21.66
N ASP A 133 -39.61 -7.43 -21.22
CA ASP A 133 -40.02 -6.86 -19.93
C ASP A 133 -41.54 -6.73 -19.81
N GLN A 134 -42.20 -6.28 -20.87
CA GLN A 134 -43.66 -6.22 -20.90
C GLN A 134 -44.30 -7.62 -20.86
N ALA A 135 -43.69 -8.59 -21.53
CA ALA A 135 -44.25 -9.92 -21.71
C ALA A 135 -43.96 -10.89 -20.56
N ILE A 136 -42.86 -10.72 -19.82
CA ILE A 136 -42.34 -11.71 -18.89
C ILE A 136 -42.10 -11.06 -17.52
N TYR A 137 -42.85 -11.53 -16.52
CA TYR A 137 -42.77 -11.01 -15.16
C TYR A 137 -41.65 -11.70 -14.38
N ASP A 138 -41.64 -13.03 -14.40
CA ASP A 138 -40.66 -13.89 -13.72
C ASP A 138 -40.35 -15.14 -14.59
N ARG A 139 -39.53 -16.07 -14.07
CA ARG A 139 -39.09 -17.28 -14.77
C ARG A 139 -40.21 -18.25 -15.18
N GLU A 140 -41.40 -18.12 -14.59
CA GLU A 140 -42.53 -19.03 -14.83
C GLU A 140 -43.74 -18.32 -15.44
N THR A 141 -43.86 -17.01 -15.24
CA THR A 141 -45.10 -16.27 -15.46
C THR A 141 -44.99 -15.32 -16.65
N LEU A 142 -45.79 -15.61 -17.68
CA LEU A 142 -46.08 -14.66 -18.75
C LEU A 142 -47.10 -13.61 -18.25
N SER A 143 -46.78 -12.34 -18.46
CA SER A 143 -47.64 -11.20 -18.12
C SER A 143 -48.97 -11.25 -18.86
N ASP A 144 -50.06 -10.93 -18.16
CA ASP A 144 -51.39 -10.77 -18.76
C ASP A 144 -51.42 -9.66 -19.83
N ASN A 145 -50.47 -8.71 -19.75
CA ASN A 145 -50.31 -7.61 -20.69
C ASN A 145 -49.36 -7.92 -21.86
N ALA A 146 -48.87 -9.17 -21.97
CA ALA A 146 -47.97 -9.58 -23.04
C ALA A 146 -48.58 -9.39 -24.44
N SER A 147 -49.90 -9.51 -24.57
CA SER A 147 -50.60 -9.08 -25.79
C SER A 147 -51.99 -8.52 -25.47
N LYS A 148 -52.49 -7.63 -26.35
CA LYS A 148 -53.87 -7.10 -26.24
C LYS A 148 -54.90 -8.24 -26.29
N LYS A 149 -54.64 -9.26 -27.11
CA LYS A 149 -55.51 -10.43 -27.26
C LYS A 149 -55.52 -11.26 -25.98
N LEU A 150 -54.34 -11.58 -25.42
CA LEU A 150 -54.23 -12.32 -24.16
C LEU A 150 -54.98 -11.60 -23.04
N LYS A 151 -54.76 -10.30 -22.88
CA LYS A 151 -55.46 -9.47 -21.90
C LYS A 151 -56.98 -9.53 -22.04
N SER A 152 -57.49 -9.50 -23.27
CA SER A 152 -58.93 -9.59 -23.54
C SER A 152 -59.51 -10.97 -23.19
N LEU A 153 -58.79 -12.04 -23.49
CA LEU A 153 -59.19 -13.42 -23.18
C LEU A 153 -59.19 -13.68 -21.67
N ILE A 154 -58.17 -13.19 -20.96
CA ILE A 154 -58.11 -13.30 -19.49
C ILE A 154 -59.28 -12.56 -18.84
N ARG A 155 -59.57 -11.33 -19.28
CA ARG A 155 -60.75 -10.58 -18.81
C ARG A 155 -62.06 -11.33 -19.10
N LYS A 156 -62.18 -11.93 -20.29
CA LYS A 156 -63.35 -12.74 -20.66
C LYS A 156 -63.50 -13.96 -19.75
N LYS A 157 -62.40 -14.67 -19.47
CA LYS A 157 -62.37 -15.81 -18.53
C LYS A 157 -62.79 -15.37 -17.12
N THR A 158 -62.24 -14.27 -16.61
CA THR A 158 -62.59 -13.75 -15.28
C THR A 158 -64.07 -13.37 -15.20
N SER A 159 -64.59 -12.66 -16.21
CA SER A 159 -66.02 -12.31 -16.28
C SER A 159 -66.93 -13.54 -16.28
N LEU A 160 -66.59 -14.57 -17.07
CA LEU A 160 -67.36 -15.82 -17.10
C LEU A 160 -67.32 -16.55 -15.75
N ASN A 161 -66.17 -16.58 -15.10
CA ASN A 161 -66.03 -17.15 -13.76
C ASN A 161 -66.90 -16.41 -12.73
N ASP A 162 -66.90 -15.07 -12.77
CA ASP A 162 -67.70 -14.24 -11.87
C ASP A 162 -69.19 -14.48 -12.09
N ASP A 163 -69.64 -14.56 -13.35
CA ASP A 163 -71.03 -14.83 -13.71
C ASP A 163 -71.47 -16.25 -13.28
N ILE A 164 -70.61 -17.26 -13.44
CA ILE A 164 -70.89 -18.64 -12.98
C ILE A 164 -71.00 -18.66 -11.46
N ASN A 165 -70.05 -18.03 -10.76
CA ASN A 165 -70.06 -17.98 -9.30
C ASN A 165 -71.28 -17.24 -8.77
N ALA A 166 -71.71 -16.14 -9.41
CA ALA A 166 -72.94 -15.44 -9.05
C ALA A 166 -74.17 -16.35 -9.21
N LYS A 167 -74.31 -17.03 -10.35
CA LYS A 167 -75.42 -17.96 -10.62
C LYS A 167 -75.43 -19.16 -9.67
N LEU A 168 -74.26 -19.71 -9.34
CA LEU A 168 -74.15 -20.83 -8.42
C LEU A 168 -74.39 -20.40 -6.97
N LYS A 169 -73.92 -19.22 -6.54
CA LYS A 169 -74.24 -18.66 -5.21
C LYS A 169 -75.73 -18.40 -5.06
N GLU A 170 -76.40 -17.89 -6.09
CA GLU A 170 -77.86 -17.75 -6.10
C GLU A 170 -78.53 -19.12 -5.98
N PHE A 171 -78.06 -20.12 -6.74
CA PHE A 171 -78.60 -21.48 -6.68
C PHE A 171 -78.46 -22.08 -5.28
N VAL A 172 -77.27 -21.97 -4.69
CA VAL A 172 -76.90 -22.55 -3.39
C VAL A 172 -77.56 -21.83 -2.21
N SER A 173 -77.72 -20.50 -2.28
CA SER A 173 -78.33 -19.70 -1.20
C SER A 173 -79.86 -19.76 -1.19
N SER A 174 -80.49 -20.25 -2.25
CA SER A 174 -81.95 -20.41 -2.28
C SER A 174 -82.42 -21.46 -1.26
N SER A 175 -83.41 -21.08 -0.44
CA SER A 175 -84.01 -21.92 0.61
C SER A 175 -84.66 -23.20 0.07
N VAL A 176 -85.05 -23.18 -1.22
CA VAL A 176 -85.61 -24.34 -1.93
C VAL A 176 -84.52 -25.35 -2.29
N ASN A 177 -83.41 -24.91 -2.88
CA ASN A 177 -82.38 -25.82 -3.36
C ASN A 177 -81.44 -26.32 -2.27
N SER A 178 -81.32 -25.60 -1.14
CA SER A 178 -80.48 -26.01 0.00
C SER A 178 -80.81 -27.44 0.51
N LYS A 179 -82.07 -27.87 0.41
CA LYS A 179 -82.50 -29.23 0.81
C LYS A 179 -81.88 -30.34 -0.06
N TYR A 180 -81.57 -30.04 -1.32
CA TYR A 180 -80.98 -30.98 -2.27
C TYR A 180 -79.46 -31.11 -2.13
N LEU A 181 -78.82 -30.09 -1.53
CA LEU A 181 -77.38 -30.02 -1.42
C LEU A 181 -76.86 -30.83 -0.22
N GLN A 182 -75.69 -31.43 -0.39
CA GLN A 182 -74.94 -31.99 0.73
C GLN A 182 -74.34 -30.84 1.54
N ASP A 183 -73.60 -29.97 0.87
CA ASP A 183 -72.98 -28.77 1.42
C ASP A 183 -73.35 -27.56 0.55
N ALA A 184 -73.64 -26.42 1.20
CA ALA A 184 -73.99 -25.18 0.50
C ALA A 184 -72.75 -24.44 0.01
N ILE A 185 -71.91 -25.12 -0.78
CA ILE A 185 -70.67 -24.58 -1.32
C ILE A 185 -70.56 -24.84 -2.82
N VAL A 186 -69.89 -23.93 -3.51
CA VAL A 186 -69.47 -24.11 -4.90
C VAL A 186 -68.12 -24.82 -4.89
N THR A 187 -67.98 -25.87 -5.71
CA THR A 187 -66.74 -26.67 -5.78
C THR A 187 -66.28 -26.82 -7.21
N LEU A 188 -65.00 -27.11 -7.40
CA LEU A 188 -64.42 -27.39 -8.71
C LEU A 188 -64.14 -28.91 -8.82
N ARG A 189 -64.65 -29.57 -9.86
CA ARG A 189 -64.33 -30.97 -10.20
C ARG A 189 -63.90 -31.05 -11.64
N GLU A 190 -62.74 -31.67 -11.89
CA GLU A 190 -62.17 -31.78 -13.24
C GLU A 190 -62.07 -30.45 -13.99
N GLY A 191 -61.80 -29.36 -13.26
CA GLY A 191 -61.73 -28.01 -13.83
C GLY A 191 -63.09 -27.37 -14.18
N ARG A 192 -64.21 -27.93 -13.71
CA ARG A 192 -65.56 -27.39 -13.90
C ARG A 192 -66.20 -27.01 -12.57
N TYR A 193 -66.93 -25.89 -12.57
CA TYR A 193 -67.72 -25.50 -11.40
C TYR A 193 -68.96 -26.39 -11.27
N VAL A 194 -69.11 -26.99 -10.09
CA VAL A 194 -70.16 -27.96 -9.75
C VAL A 194 -70.66 -27.74 -8.33
N ILE A 195 -71.84 -28.27 -8.05
CA ILE A 195 -72.48 -28.25 -6.73
C ILE A 195 -72.63 -29.67 -6.18
N PRO A 196 -72.36 -29.90 -4.88
CA PRO A 196 -72.50 -31.22 -4.26
C PRO A 196 -73.97 -31.48 -3.90
N VAL A 197 -74.58 -32.46 -4.56
CA VAL A 197 -75.99 -32.86 -4.40
C VAL A 197 -76.08 -34.20 -3.67
N LYS A 198 -77.00 -34.33 -2.71
CA LYS A 198 -77.27 -35.60 -2.02
C LYS A 198 -77.75 -36.67 -3.02
N ARG A 199 -77.30 -37.92 -2.84
CA ARG A 199 -77.68 -39.06 -3.71
C ARG A 199 -79.18 -39.16 -3.98
N GLU A 200 -80.01 -38.93 -2.97
CA GLU A 200 -81.47 -39.01 -3.03
C GLU A 200 -82.09 -37.97 -3.97
N TYR A 201 -81.42 -36.83 -4.16
CA TYR A 201 -81.90 -35.70 -4.94
C TYR A 201 -81.16 -35.51 -6.28
N LYS A 202 -80.34 -36.48 -6.70
CA LYS A 202 -79.52 -36.37 -7.93
C LYS A 202 -80.34 -36.08 -9.19
N ASN A 203 -81.58 -36.58 -9.28
CA ASN A 203 -82.46 -36.39 -10.44
C ASN A 203 -83.26 -35.08 -10.39
N PHE A 204 -83.27 -34.38 -9.24
CA PHE A 204 -84.00 -33.12 -9.06
C PHE A 204 -83.21 -31.92 -9.59
N VAL A 205 -81.88 -31.96 -9.46
CA VAL A 205 -80.99 -30.93 -10.01
C VAL A 205 -80.71 -31.26 -11.47
N LYS A 206 -81.37 -30.55 -12.40
CA LYS A 206 -81.11 -30.71 -13.84
C LYS A 206 -79.70 -30.26 -14.20
N GLY A 207 -78.86 -31.19 -14.60
CA GLY A 207 -77.46 -30.94 -14.90
C GLY A 207 -76.69 -32.21 -15.28
N ILE A 208 -75.38 -32.06 -15.45
CA ILE A 208 -74.45 -33.15 -15.81
C ILE A 208 -73.70 -33.57 -14.55
N VAL A 209 -73.64 -34.87 -14.27
CA VAL A 209 -72.83 -35.43 -13.17
C VAL A 209 -71.38 -35.54 -13.64
N HIS A 210 -70.45 -34.92 -12.92
CA HIS A 210 -69.01 -34.98 -13.22
C HIS A 210 -68.25 -35.94 -12.32
N ASP A 211 -68.69 -36.08 -11.07
CA ASP A 211 -67.98 -36.91 -10.09
C ASP A 211 -68.95 -37.43 -9.01
N VAL A 212 -68.56 -38.51 -8.33
CA VAL A 212 -69.29 -39.11 -7.21
C VAL A 212 -68.32 -39.32 -6.05
N SER A 213 -68.71 -38.91 -4.83
CA SER A 213 -67.85 -39.06 -3.66
C SER A 213 -67.48 -40.54 -3.41
N GLY A 214 -66.31 -40.79 -2.81
CA GLY A 214 -65.83 -42.16 -2.53
C GLY A 214 -66.77 -43.00 -1.64
N SER A 215 -67.64 -42.37 -0.85
CA SER A 215 -68.69 -43.03 -0.07
C SER A 215 -69.98 -43.30 -0.86
N GLY A 216 -70.08 -42.81 -2.10
CA GLY A 216 -71.26 -42.89 -2.97
C GLY A 216 -72.43 -41.98 -2.54
N GLY A 217 -72.26 -41.16 -1.50
CA GLY A 217 -73.32 -40.35 -0.90
C GLY A 217 -73.59 -39.00 -1.57
N THR A 218 -72.62 -38.47 -2.33
CA THR A 218 -72.68 -37.11 -2.90
C THR A 218 -72.34 -37.14 -4.38
N TYR A 219 -73.17 -36.49 -5.18
CA TYR A 219 -73.01 -36.33 -6.62
C TYR A 219 -72.61 -34.89 -6.92
N PHE A 220 -71.50 -34.69 -7.63
CA PHE A 220 -71.06 -33.37 -8.05
C PHE A 220 -71.68 -33.04 -9.41
N ILE A 221 -72.68 -32.15 -9.41
CA ILE A 221 -73.50 -31.85 -10.58
C ILE A 221 -73.19 -30.44 -11.09
N GLU A 222 -72.97 -30.31 -12.40
CA GLU A 222 -72.95 -29.04 -13.14
C GLU A 222 -74.38 -28.68 -13.57
N PRO A 223 -75.01 -27.64 -12.98
CA PRO A 223 -76.38 -27.26 -13.34
C PRO A 223 -76.50 -26.80 -14.80
N GLN A 224 -77.62 -27.15 -15.45
CA GLN A 224 -77.88 -26.81 -16.86
C GLN A 224 -77.68 -25.32 -17.19
N LYS A 225 -77.96 -24.42 -16.23
CA LYS A 225 -77.84 -22.96 -16.38
C LYS A 225 -76.40 -22.47 -16.61
N ILE A 226 -75.39 -23.24 -16.23
CA ILE A 226 -73.97 -22.87 -16.35
C ILE A 226 -73.17 -23.75 -17.33
N VAL A 227 -73.77 -24.83 -17.86
CA VAL A 227 -73.10 -25.76 -18.78
C VAL A 227 -72.43 -25.04 -19.95
N ASN A 228 -73.16 -24.13 -20.60
CA ASN A 228 -72.63 -23.37 -21.73
C ASN A 228 -71.46 -22.45 -21.32
N MET A 229 -71.53 -21.85 -20.13
CA MET A 229 -70.51 -20.93 -19.64
C MET A 229 -69.22 -21.67 -19.24
N ASN A 230 -69.34 -22.84 -18.60
CA ASN A 230 -68.19 -23.71 -18.31
C ASN A 230 -67.54 -24.22 -19.61
N ASN A 231 -68.34 -24.58 -20.62
CA ASN A 231 -67.81 -24.94 -21.94
C ASN A 231 -67.10 -23.74 -22.60
N GLU A 232 -67.65 -22.53 -22.49
CA GLU A 232 -67.01 -21.31 -23.01
C GLU A 232 -65.70 -20.99 -22.26
N ILE A 233 -65.63 -21.19 -20.95
CA ILE A 233 -64.38 -21.09 -20.18
C ILE A 233 -63.33 -22.03 -20.75
N ARG A 234 -63.69 -23.29 -21.04
CA ARG A 234 -62.74 -24.26 -21.63
C ARG A 234 -62.24 -23.81 -23.00
N VAL A 235 -63.10 -23.22 -23.84
CA VAL A 235 -62.69 -22.64 -25.13
C VAL A 235 -61.73 -21.49 -24.92
N VAL A 236 -62.08 -20.53 -24.05
CA VAL A 236 -61.23 -19.37 -23.75
C VAL A 236 -59.90 -19.80 -23.11
N GLU A 237 -59.88 -20.83 -22.27
CA GLU A 237 -58.65 -21.40 -21.71
C GLU A 237 -57.72 -21.96 -22.80
N ASN A 238 -58.26 -22.67 -23.78
CA ASN A 238 -57.48 -23.16 -24.91
C ASN A 238 -56.95 -22.00 -25.76
N GLU A 239 -57.78 -21.00 -26.06
CA GLU A 239 -57.36 -19.79 -26.79
C GLU A 239 -56.27 -19.01 -26.04
N ILE A 240 -56.34 -18.95 -24.71
CA ILE A 240 -55.29 -18.37 -23.86
C ILE A 240 -53.98 -19.15 -24.03
N ASN A 241 -54.02 -20.47 -23.96
CA ASN A 241 -52.83 -21.32 -24.10
C ASN A 241 -52.20 -21.20 -25.49
N GLU A 242 -53.01 -21.21 -26.55
CA GLU A 242 -52.53 -20.98 -27.92
C GLU A 242 -51.90 -19.60 -28.08
N GLU A 243 -52.52 -18.57 -27.51
CA GLU A 243 -51.99 -17.20 -27.55
C GLU A 243 -50.67 -17.09 -26.77
N LYS A 244 -50.54 -17.74 -25.62
CA LYS A 244 -49.28 -17.81 -24.86
C LYS A 244 -48.18 -18.47 -25.70
N LEU A 245 -48.46 -19.62 -26.32
CA LEU A 245 -47.51 -20.32 -27.18
C LEU A 245 -47.09 -19.46 -28.38
N ARG A 246 -48.04 -18.74 -28.99
CA ARG A 246 -47.76 -17.79 -30.08
C ARG A 246 -46.81 -16.68 -29.65
N ILE A 247 -47.05 -16.07 -28.48
CA ILE A 247 -46.20 -15.01 -27.92
C ILE A 247 -44.79 -15.54 -27.66
N ILE A 248 -44.66 -16.68 -26.98
CA ILE A 248 -43.34 -17.27 -26.67
C ILE A 248 -42.59 -17.61 -27.97
N LYS A 249 -43.28 -18.13 -28.99
CA LYS A 249 -42.67 -18.41 -30.31
C LYS A 249 -42.18 -17.15 -31.02
N ASP A 250 -42.96 -16.07 -30.97
CA ASP A 250 -42.56 -14.78 -31.56
C ASP A 250 -41.34 -14.18 -30.85
N LEU A 251 -41.35 -14.17 -29.51
CA LEU A 251 -40.21 -13.73 -28.71
C LEU A 251 -38.97 -14.61 -28.93
N SER A 252 -39.15 -15.93 -29.01
CA SER A 252 -38.06 -16.87 -29.35
C SER A 252 -37.43 -16.51 -30.69
N LYS A 253 -38.24 -16.19 -31.71
CA LYS A 253 -37.73 -15.80 -33.03
C LYS A 253 -36.93 -14.49 -32.97
N LYS A 254 -37.39 -13.50 -32.20
CA LYS A 254 -36.69 -12.22 -32.01
C LYS A 254 -35.36 -12.40 -31.28
N VAL A 255 -35.34 -13.21 -30.21
CA VAL A 255 -34.09 -13.59 -29.52
C VAL A 255 -33.14 -14.35 -30.45
N GLY A 256 -33.66 -15.28 -31.25
CA GLY A 256 -32.87 -16.04 -32.23
C GLY A 256 -32.20 -15.17 -33.28
N ALA A 257 -32.85 -14.07 -33.70
CA ALA A 257 -32.27 -13.11 -34.66
C ALA A 257 -31.06 -12.35 -34.09
N GLU A 258 -31.01 -12.17 -32.78
CA GLU A 258 -29.94 -11.47 -32.06
C GLU A 258 -28.92 -12.44 -31.43
N SER A 259 -28.96 -13.72 -31.81
CA SER A 259 -28.24 -14.79 -31.10
C SER A 259 -26.74 -14.56 -30.98
N GLU A 260 -26.09 -14.08 -32.04
CA GLU A 260 -24.65 -13.86 -32.06
C GLU A 260 -24.24 -12.75 -31.08
N PHE A 261 -24.96 -11.62 -31.11
CA PHE A 261 -24.72 -10.50 -30.19
C PHE A 261 -24.91 -10.89 -28.74
N LEU A 262 -25.97 -11.63 -28.42
CA LEU A 262 -26.23 -12.09 -27.05
C LEU A 262 -25.15 -13.08 -26.57
N LYS A 263 -24.64 -13.96 -27.44
CA LYS A 263 -23.52 -14.84 -27.11
C LYS A 263 -22.25 -14.02 -26.81
N TYR A 264 -21.95 -13.01 -27.61
CA TYR A 264 -20.82 -12.12 -27.34
C TYR A 264 -20.97 -11.39 -26.00
N ASN A 265 -22.16 -10.89 -25.67
CA ASN A 265 -22.41 -10.28 -24.36
C ASN A 265 -22.11 -11.27 -23.22
N ILE A 266 -22.55 -12.52 -23.31
CA ILE A 266 -22.26 -13.53 -22.28
C ILE A 266 -20.75 -13.71 -22.12
N GLU A 267 -19.99 -13.81 -23.21
CA GLU A 267 -18.53 -13.97 -23.14
C GLU A 267 -17.82 -12.77 -22.52
N ILE A 268 -18.24 -11.55 -22.89
CA ILE A 268 -17.67 -10.30 -22.40
C ILE A 268 -18.00 -10.12 -20.92
N LEU A 269 -19.27 -10.29 -20.53
CA LEU A 269 -19.70 -10.15 -19.14
C LEU A 269 -19.04 -11.19 -18.24
N ALA A 270 -18.90 -12.43 -18.71
CA ALA A 270 -18.16 -13.46 -17.98
C ALA A 270 -16.65 -13.13 -17.85
N GLU A 271 -16.06 -12.45 -18.83
CA GLU A 271 -14.66 -11.99 -18.75
C GLU A 271 -14.51 -10.84 -17.75
N LEU A 272 -15.42 -9.88 -17.80
CA LEU A 272 -15.46 -8.77 -16.85
C LEU A 272 -15.63 -9.29 -15.42
N ASP A 273 -16.58 -10.19 -15.16
CA ASP A 273 -16.78 -10.82 -13.85
C ASP A 273 -15.51 -11.54 -13.37
N PHE A 274 -14.89 -12.33 -14.25
CA PHE A 274 -13.62 -13.02 -13.96
C PHE A 274 -12.48 -12.06 -13.59
N ILE A 275 -12.30 -10.97 -14.35
CA ILE A 275 -11.24 -9.99 -14.08
C ILE A 275 -11.53 -9.23 -12.79
N PHE A 276 -12.78 -8.77 -12.60
CA PHE A 276 -13.18 -8.05 -11.40
C PHE A 276 -13.10 -8.93 -10.14
N ALA A 277 -13.41 -10.22 -10.22
CA ALA A 277 -13.25 -11.15 -9.11
C ALA A 277 -11.79 -11.21 -8.62
N LYS A 278 -10.83 -11.34 -9.56
CA LYS A 278 -9.39 -11.30 -9.23
C LYS A 278 -8.96 -9.96 -8.63
N ALA A 279 -9.46 -8.85 -9.20
CA ALA A 279 -9.15 -7.50 -8.73
C ALA A 279 -9.67 -7.27 -7.30
N LYS A 280 -10.93 -7.64 -7.03
CA LYS A 280 -11.55 -7.55 -5.70
C LYS A 280 -10.82 -8.40 -4.68
N PHE A 281 -10.55 -9.67 -5.01
CA PHE A 281 -9.82 -10.58 -4.13
C PHE A 281 -8.46 -10.00 -3.72
N GLY A 282 -7.67 -9.52 -4.70
CA GLY A 282 -6.37 -8.93 -4.41
C GLY A 282 -6.47 -7.64 -3.58
N LYS A 283 -7.42 -6.76 -3.91
CA LYS A 283 -7.61 -5.48 -3.20
C LYS A 283 -8.05 -5.68 -1.75
N GLU A 284 -9.06 -6.52 -1.50
CA GLU A 284 -9.59 -6.73 -0.15
C GLU A 284 -8.59 -7.45 0.77
N ASN A 285 -7.75 -8.32 0.22
CA ASN A 285 -6.73 -9.02 0.99
C ASN A 285 -5.40 -8.24 1.10
N GLY A 286 -5.32 -7.02 0.56
CA GLY A 286 -4.12 -6.18 0.61
C GLY A 286 -2.93 -6.76 -0.17
N TYR A 287 -3.21 -7.44 -1.28
CA TYR A 287 -2.19 -8.00 -2.16
C TYR A 287 -1.67 -6.93 -3.12
N SER A 288 -0.53 -7.16 -3.75
CA SER A 288 0.08 -6.23 -4.69
C SER A 288 0.31 -6.86 -6.06
N LYS A 289 0.49 -6.03 -7.09
CA LYS A 289 0.88 -6.50 -8.42
C LYS A 289 2.39 -6.81 -8.42
N PRO A 290 2.81 -8.01 -8.88
CA PRO A 290 4.23 -8.32 -8.99
C PRO A 290 4.89 -7.56 -10.14
N ILE A 291 6.18 -7.28 -9.99
CA ILE A 291 7.04 -6.76 -11.06
C ILE A 291 7.75 -7.96 -11.73
N PHE A 292 7.63 -8.09 -13.04
CA PHE A 292 8.36 -9.13 -13.79
C PHE A 292 9.74 -8.66 -14.19
N ASN A 293 10.73 -9.55 -14.11
CA ASN A 293 12.11 -9.26 -14.51
C ASN A 293 12.71 -10.36 -15.39
N ASP A 294 13.66 -9.96 -16.25
CA ASP A 294 14.39 -10.85 -17.16
C ASP A 294 15.73 -11.34 -16.56
N ASP A 295 16.16 -10.75 -15.44
CA ASP A 295 17.39 -11.10 -14.73
C ASP A 295 17.30 -12.42 -13.94
N PHE A 296 16.13 -13.07 -14.02
CA PHE A 296 15.83 -14.30 -13.32
C PHE A 296 15.92 -14.14 -11.78
N ASN A 297 15.53 -12.98 -11.23
CA ASN A 297 15.60 -12.67 -9.80
C ASN A 297 14.28 -12.92 -9.09
N ILE A 298 14.31 -13.53 -7.90
CA ILE A 298 13.15 -13.60 -7.00
C ILE A 298 13.39 -12.65 -5.83
N LYS A 299 12.62 -11.58 -5.71
CA LYS A 299 12.64 -10.66 -4.58
C LYS A 299 11.21 -10.47 -4.09
N LEU A 300 10.87 -11.08 -2.97
CA LEU A 300 9.54 -10.99 -2.37
C LEU A 300 9.69 -10.31 -1.02
N ARG A 301 9.03 -9.17 -0.82
CA ARG A 301 9.07 -8.38 0.42
C ARG A 301 7.79 -8.58 1.20
N ASN A 302 7.91 -8.80 2.51
CA ASN A 302 6.79 -9.08 3.41
C ASN A 302 5.80 -10.13 2.85
N VAL A 303 6.33 -11.16 2.20
CA VAL A 303 5.54 -12.21 1.57
C VAL A 303 4.95 -13.16 2.61
N PHE A 304 3.76 -13.68 2.33
CA PHE A 304 3.11 -14.69 3.13
C PHE A 304 2.28 -15.65 2.27
N HIS A 305 1.89 -16.79 2.84
CA HIS A 305 1.09 -17.78 2.14
C HIS A 305 -0.39 -17.37 2.10
N PRO A 306 -1.06 -17.32 0.93
CA PRO A 306 -2.44 -16.80 0.80
C PRO A 306 -3.50 -17.60 1.55
N LEU A 307 -3.27 -18.90 1.78
CA LEU A 307 -4.18 -19.76 2.56
C LEU A 307 -4.03 -19.61 4.08
N ILE A 308 -3.06 -18.82 4.54
CA ILE A 308 -2.88 -18.54 5.97
C ILE A 308 -3.41 -17.13 6.23
N ASP A 309 -4.22 -17.01 7.27
CA ASP A 309 -4.81 -15.75 7.73
C ASP A 309 -3.73 -14.65 7.85
N SER A 310 -3.93 -13.54 7.13
CA SER A 310 -2.97 -12.44 7.00
C SER A 310 -2.69 -11.72 8.31
N GLU A 311 -3.61 -11.77 9.27
CA GLU A 311 -3.44 -11.18 10.61
C GLU A 311 -2.61 -12.07 11.54
N LYS A 312 -2.56 -13.38 11.26
CA LYS A 312 -1.86 -14.37 12.10
C LYS A 312 -0.50 -14.78 11.52
N VAL A 313 -0.36 -14.71 10.20
CA VAL A 313 0.84 -15.16 9.50
C VAL A 313 2.00 -14.19 9.74
N VAL A 314 3.19 -14.73 9.94
CA VAL A 314 4.41 -13.93 9.98
C VAL A 314 4.87 -13.69 8.54
N LYS A 315 4.91 -12.42 8.15
CA LYS A 315 5.43 -11.99 6.85
C LYS A 315 6.95 -12.05 6.83
N THR A 316 7.54 -12.44 5.71
CA THR A 316 9.00 -12.60 5.59
C THR A 316 9.52 -12.13 4.24
N ASP A 317 10.84 -12.00 4.11
CA ASP A 317 11.50 -11.60 2.88
C ASP A 317 12.18 -12.80 2.22
N VAL A 318 12.09 -12.89 0.90
CA VAL A 318 12.82 -13.88 0.08
C VAL A 318 13.58 -13.13 -1.00
N ASP A 319 14.91 -13.20 -0.99
CA ASP A 319 15.78 -12.50 -1.94
C ASP A 319 16.78 -13.49 -2.54
N ILE A 320 16.57 -13.85 -3.81
CA ILE A 320 17.39 -14.76 -4.60
C ILE A 320 17.79 -14.01 -5.85
N ASP A 321 18.95 -13.35 -5.78
CA ASP A 321 19.53 -12.55 -6.85
C ASP A 321 20.00 -13.39 -8.05
N SER A 322 20.47 -12.74 -9.11
CA SER A 322 20.78 -13.40 -10.40
C SER A 322 21.99 -14.33 -10.29
N GLY A 323 22.90 -13.98 -9.37
CA GLY A 323 24.06 -14.77 -9.01
C GLY A 323 23.72 -16.01 -8.20
N THR A 324 22.60 -16.02 -7.47
CA THR A 324 22.17 -17.16 -6.65
C THR A 324 21.29 -18.11 -7.45
N LYS A 325 21.69 -19.39 -7.55
CA LYS A 325 20.93 -20.44 -8.24
C LYS A 325 20.14 -21.31 -7.27
N ALA A 326 20.67 -21.58 -6.08
CA ALA A 326 20.02 -22.42 -5.07
C ALA A 326 19.95 -21.71 -3.72
N LEU A 327 18.78 -21.75 -3.09
CA LEU A 327 18.55 -21.37 -1.70
C LEU A 327 18.31 -22.63 -0.87
N ILE A 328 19.21 -22.90 0.07
CA ILE A 328 19.13 -24.05 1.00
C ILE A 328 18.59 -23.56 2.34
N ILE A 329 17.41 -24.02 2.72
CA ILE A 329 16.69 -23.61 3.93
C ILE A 329 16.90 -24.66 5.03
N THR A 330 17.42 -24.20 6.16
CA THR A 330 17.77 -25.01 7.33
C THR A 330 16.94 -24.60 8.55
N GLY A 331 16.91 -25.44 9.57
CA GLY A 331 16.16 -25.20 10.82
C GLY A 331 15.20 -26.35 11.17
N PRO A 332 14.54 -26.29 12.34
CA PRO A 332 13.64 -27.35 12.79
C PRO A 332 12.42 -27.50 11.86
N ASN A 333 11.83 -28.70 11.78
CA ASN A 333 10.68 -28.96 10.91
C ASN A 333 9.45 -28.11 11.22
N THR A 334 9.21 -27.85 12.50
CA THR A 334 8.17 -26.93 12.96
C THR A 334 8.46 -25.46 12.62
N GLY A 335 9.63 -25.14 12.07
CA GLY A 335 10.09 -23.80 11.71
C GLY A 335 9.39 -23.15 10.51
N GLY A 336 8.61 -23.91 9.73
CA GLY A 336 7.90 -23.39 8.55
C GLY A 336 8.66 -23.49 7.23
N LYS A 337 9.67 -24.39 7.12
CA LYS A 337 10.46 -24.62 5.89
C LYS A 337 9.58 -25.00 4.70
N THR A 338 8.68 -25.97 4.89
CA THR A 338 7.71 -26.38 3.86
C THR A 338 6.79 -25.22 3.44
N VAL A 339 6.36 -24.41 4.42
CA VAL A 339 5.46 -23.26 4.17
C VAL A 339 6.13 -22.22 3.30
N ILE A 340 7.40 -21.87 3.56
CA ILE A 340 8.11 -20.88 2.75
C ILE A 340 8.37 -21.38 1.32
N ILE A 341 8.70 -22.67 1.16
CA ILE A 341 8.86 -23.30 -0.16
C ILE A 341 7.54 -23.24 -0.94
N LYS A 342 6.43 -23.66 -0.32
CA LYS A 342 5.10 -23.55 -0.92
C LYS A 342 4.73 -22.10 -1.24
N THR A 343 5.10 -21.15 -0.37
CA THR A 343 4.86 -19.71 -0.57
C THR A 343 5.56 -19.22 -1.84
N VAL A 344 6.85 -19.50 -2.04
CA VAL A 344 7.55 -19.10 -3.29
C VAL A 344 6.87 -19.71 -4.52
N GLY A 345 6.46 -20.97 -4.45
CA GLY A 345 5.74 -21.66 -5.54
C GLY A 345 4.38 -21.03 -5.86
N ILE A 346 3.50 -20.88 -4.86
CA ILE A 346 2.15 -20.36 -5.08
C ILE A 346 2.15 -18.91 -5.56
N ILE A 347 3.09 -18.09 -5.09
CA ILE A 347 3.27 -16.71 -5.57
C ILE A 347 3.66 -16.69 -7.04
N SER A 348 4.58 -17.58 -7.45
CA SER A 348 4.97 -17.74 -8.85
C SER A 348 3.78 -18.13 -9.73
N LEU A 349 2.93 -19.05 -9.26
CA LEU A 349 1.72 -19.46 -9.97
C LEU A 349 0.69 -18.34 -10.10
N LEU A 350 0.41 -17.61 -9.01
CA LEU A 350 -0.53 -16.48 -8.99
C LEU A 350 -0.06 -15.34 -9.89
N ALA A 351 1.21 -14.96 -9.79
CA ALA A 351 1.81 -13.94 -10.64
C ALA A 351 1.63 -14.30 -12.12
N GLN A 352 2.00 -15.52 -12.51
CA GLN A 352 1.87 -16.00 -13.89
C GLN A 352 0.43 -16.26 -14.34
N SER A 353 -0.54 -16.26 -13.42
CA SER A 353 -1.98 -16.38 -13.74
C SER A 353 -2.68 -15.02 -13.90
N GLY A 354 -1.93 -13.91 -13.81
CA GLY A 354 -2.51 -12.57 -13.88
C GLY A 354 -3.31 -12.20 -12.64
N CYS A 355 -2.86 -12.65 -11.46
CA CYS A 355 -3.41 -12.29 -10.15
C CYS A 355 -2.43 -11.38 -9.39
N MET A 356 -2.95 -10.60 -8.43
CA MET A 356 -2.14 -9.96 -7.39
C MET A 356 -1.55 -11.02 -6.46
N ILE A 357 -0.46 -10.70 -5.77
CA ILE A 357 0.27 -11.59 -4.86
C ILE A 357 0.31 -11.04 -3.43
N PRO A 358 0.26 -11.89 -2.38
CA PRO A 358 0.44 -11.49 -0.98
C PRO A 358 1.90 -11.14 -0.66
N ALA A 359 2.37 -10.02 -1.22
CA ALA A 359 3.69 -9.44 -0.98
C ALA A 359 3.60 -7.91 -1.20
N ASP A 360 4.65 -7.16 -0.88
CA ASP A 360 4.69 -5.72 -1.15
C ASP A 360 4.92 -5.40 -2.63
N GLU A 361 4.50 -4.21 -3.07
CA GLU A 361 4.58 -3.72 -4.47
C GLU A 361 6.00 -3.69 -5.06
N SER A 362 7.03 -3.64 -4.21
CA SER A 362 8.44 -3.69 -4.65
C SER A 362 8.91 -5.10 -5.03
N SER A 363 8.06 -6.11 -4.88
CA SER A 363 8.40 -7.50 -5.13
C SER A 363 8.55 -7.80 -6.62
N THR A 364 9.66 -8.44 -6.98
CA THR A 364 10.01 -8.83 -8.34
C THR A 364 10.08 -10.34 -8.48
N ILE A 365 9.59 -10.89 -9.58
CA ILE A 365 9.64 -12.34 -9.87
C ILE A 365 9.93 -12.58 -11.35
N PRO A 366 10.66 -13.64 -11.73
CA PRO A 366 10.85 -13.93 -13.14
C PRO A 366 9.72 -14.83 -13.65
N ILE A 367 9.70 -15.07 -14.95
CA ILE A 367 8.78 -16.00 -15.58
C ILE A 367 9.44 -17.36 -15.65
N PHE A 368 8.74 -18.36 -15.13
CA PHE A 368 9.17 -19.76 -15.15
C PHE A 368 8.38 -20.51 -16.20
N LYS A 369 9.09 -21.17 -17.12
CA LYS A 369 8.48 -22.09 -18.09
C LYS A 369 7.80 -23.26 -17.37
N GLU A 370 8.42 -23.76 -16.32
CA GLU A 370 7.90 -24.85 -15.51
C GLU A 370 8.28 -24.68 -14.03
N ILE A 371 7.42 -25.19 -13.14
CA ILE A 371 7.70 -25.26 -11.70
C ILE A 371 7.62 -26.73 -11.29
N PHE A 372 8.71 -27.23 -10.72
CA PHE A 372 8.82 -28.59 -10.23
C PHE A 372 8.76 -28.62 -8.72
N THR A 373 8.00 -29.57 -8.18
CA THR A 373 7.82 -29.75 -6.76
C THR A 373 8.08 -31.18 -6.35
N ASP A 374 8.86 -31.33 -5.29
CA ASP A 374 8.97 -32.54 -4.50
C ASP A 374 8.72 -32.14 -3.04
N ILE A 375 7.46 -32.12 -2.63
CA ILE A 375 7.02 -31.61 -1.32
C ILE A 375 6.00 -32.57 -0.72
N GLY A 376 6.26 -32.99 0.53
CA GLY A 376 5.36 -33.81 1.33
C GLY A 376 5.61 -35.32 1.26
N ASP A 377 4.99 -36.04 2.19
CA ASP A 377 5.09 -37.49 2.30
C ASP A 377 4.10 -38.18 1.35
N GLU A 378 4.54 -38.58 0.15
CA GLU A 378 3.78 -39.55 -0.67
C GLU A 378 3.91 -40.95 -0.05
N GLN A 379 3.27 -41.16 1.11
CA GLN A 379 2.99 -42.49 1.65
C GLN A 379 1.67 -43.00 1.09
N SER A 380 1.69 -43.52 -0.13
CA SER A 380 0.61 -44.42 -0.56
C SER A 380 0.87 -45.81 -0.01
N ILE A 381 -0.02 -46.27 0.88
CA ILE A 381 -0.08 -47.67 1.34
C ILE A 381 -0.15 -48.64 0.13
N GLU A 382 -0.69 -48.18 -1.00
CA GLU A 382 -0.81 -48.97 -2.24
C GLU A 382 0.53 -49.17 -2.97
N GLN A 383 1.54 -48.33 -2.73
CA GLN A 383 2.81 -48.39 -3.47
C GLN A 383 3.94 -49.15 -2.76
N SER A 384 3.82 -49.51 -1.48
CA SER A 384 4.86 -50.30 -0.74
C SER A 384 6.30 -49.76 -0.83
N LEU A 385 6.50 -48.52 -1.28
CA LEU A 385 7.82 -47.89 -1.45
C LEU A 385 8.20 -47.13 -0.18
N SER A 386 9.50 -47.10 0.12
CA SER A 386 10.04 -46.25 1.19
C SER A 386 9.91 -44.77 0.81
N THR A 387 9.78 -43.87 1.80
CA THR A 387 9.71 -42.42 1.60
C THR A 387 10.80 -41.90 0.65
N PHE A 388 12.04 -42.34 0.86
CA PHE A 388 13.18 -42.01 -0.02
C PHE A 388 12.96 -42.43 -1.49
N SER A 389 12.44 -43.63 -1.73
CA SER A 389 12.23 -44.12 -3.10
C SER A 389 11.18 -43.30 -3.86
N SER A 390 10.10 -42.89 -3.19
CA SER A 390 9.08 -42.02 -3.78
C SER A 390 9.65 -40.67 -4.20
N HIS A 391 10.40 -40.01 -3.31
CA HIS A 391 11.10 -38.75 -3.61
C HIS A 391 12.09 -38.91 -4.77
N MET A 392 12.90 -39.98 -4.75
CA MET A 392 13.88 -40.23 -5.81
C MET A 392 13.22 -40.50 -7.16
N ILE A 393 12.11 -41.25 -7.22
CA ILE A 393 11.38 -41.45 -8.48
C ILE A 393 10.89 -40.12 -9.05
N ASN A 394 10.33 -39.25 -8.19
CA ASN A 394 9.86 -37.94 -8.60
C ASN A 394 11.02 -37.05 -9.07
N ILE A 395 12.14 -37.01 -8.34
CA ILE A 395 13.33 -36.24 -8.72
C ILE A 395 13.93 -36.76 -10.03
N VAL A 396 14.02 -38.08 -10.23
CA VAL A 396 14.50 -38.68 -11.49
C VAL A 396 13.59 -38.29 -12.66
N ASP A 397 12.27 -38.29 -12.47
CA ASP A 397 11.31 -37.81 -13.48
C ASP A 397 11.51 -36.32 -13.80
N ILE A 398 11.75 -35.49 -12.79
CA ILE A 398 12.03 -34.06 -12.95
C ILE A 398 13.33 -33.83 -13.73
N LEU A 399 14.42 -34.50 -13.35
CA LEU A 399 15.73 -34.33 -13.98
C LEU A 399 15.75 -34.78 -15.45
N LYS A 400 14.95 -35.79 -15.82
CA LYS A 400 14.81 -36.26 -17.22
C LYS A 400 14.19 -35.22 -18.17
N GLN A 401 13.52 -34.20 -17.65
CA GLN A 401 12.86 -33.20 -18.49
C GLN A 401 13.82 -32.10 -18.97
N GLU A 402 15.09 -32.15 -18.56
CA GLU A 402 16.15 -31.17 -18.88
C GLU A 402 15.67 -29.71 -18.79
N PRO A 403 15.13 -29.27 -17.64
CA PRO A 403 14.32 -28.07 -17.62
C PRO A 403 15.14 -26.78 -17.56
N ASP A 404 14.92 -25.91 -18.54
CA ASP A 404 15.48 -24.56 -18.66
C ASP A 404 14.45 -23.51 -18.23
N GLU A 405 14.92 -22.41 -17.63
CA GLU A 405 14.08 -21.32 -17.09
C GLU A 405 12.98 -21.84 -16.14
N ALA A 406 13.37 -22.69 -15.19
CA ALA A 406 12.47 -23.39 -14.26
C ALA A 406 12.75 -23.08 -12.77
N LEU A 407 11.72 -23.24 -11.95
CA LEU A 407 11.78 -23.18 -10.48
C LEU A 407 11.63 -24.58 -9.90
N TYR A 408 12.52 -24.97 -9.00
CA TYR A 408 12.54 -26.25 -8.31
C TYR A 408 12.29 -26.01 -6.82
N LEU A 409 11.36 -26.77 -6.26
CA LEU A 409 10.90 -26.64 -4.89
C LEU A 409 10.97 -28.02 -4.23
N PHE A 410 12.04 -28.25 -3.48
CA PHE A 410 12.32 -29.55 -2.87
C PHE A 410 12.27 -29.46 -1.35
N ASP A 411 11.43 -30.27 -0.72
CA ASP A 411 11.35 -30.36 0.74
C ASP A 411 12.13 -31.59 1.21
N GLU A 412 12.99 -31.38 2.21
CA GLU A 412 13.85 -32.42 2.79
C GLU A 412 14.70 -33.19 1.77
N LEU A 413 15.38 -32.46 0.87
CA LEU A 413 16.17 -33.06 -0.20
C LEU A 413 17.23 -34.04 0.34
N GLY A 414 17.13 -35.30 -0.11
CA GLY A 414 18.04 -36.38 0.28
C GLY A 414 17.63 -37.15 1.54
N ALA A 415 16.49 -36.81 2.18
CA ALA A 415 16.04 -37.44 3.42
C ALA A 415 15.46 -38.86 3.22
N GLY A 416 15.40 -39.63 4.32
CA GLY A 416 14.79 -40.97 4.33
C GLY A 416 15.76 -42.13 4.02
N THR A 417 17.06 -41.86 3.94
CA THR A 417 18.14 -42.85 3.77
C THR A 417 19.30 -42.56 4.75
N ASP A 418 20.42 -43.29 4.61
CA ASP A 418 21.66 -43.00 5.32
C ASP A 418 22.03 -41.50 5.18
N PRO A 419 22.28 -40.77 6.27
CA PRO A 419 22.54 -39.34 6.21
C PRO A 419 23.72 -38.95 5.32
N THR A 420 24.78 -39.77 5.28
CA THR A 420 25.98 -39.46 4.51
C THR A 420 25.74 -39.65 3.01
N GLU A 421 25.08 -40.74 2.62
CA GLU A 421 24.70 -40.99 1.23
C GLU A 421 23.63 -40.00 0.75
N GLY A 422 22.63 -39.72 1.58
CA GLY A 422 21.56 -38.77 1.30
C GLY A 422 22.07 -37.36 1.09
N ALA A 423 22.97 -36.88 1.95
CA ALA A 423 23.63 -35.59 1.78
C ALA A 423 24.47 -35.52 0.50
N ALA A 424 25.25 -36.58 0.20
CA ALA A 424 26.07 -36.65 -1.01
C ALA A 424 25.23 -36.57 -2.29
N LEU A 425 24.11 -37.30 -2.34
CA LEU A 425 23.16 -37.24 -3.46
C LEU A 425 22.53 -35.85 -3.59
N ALA A 426 22.09 -35.24 -2.50
CA ALA A 426 21.51 -33.90 -2.52
C ALA A 426 22.51 -32.85 -3.03
N MET A 427 23.76 -32.89 -2.57
CA MET A 427 24.83 -32.02 -3.07
C MET A 427 25.05 -32.20 -4.58
N SER A 428 25.13 -33.45 -5.05
CA SER A 428 25.30 -33.75 -6.48
C SER A 428 24.13 -33.23 -7.33
N ILE A 429 22.89 -33.36 -6.85
CA ILE A 429 21.70 -32.85 -7.55
C ILE A 429 21.76 -31.32 -7.64
N ILE A 430 22.08 -30.63 -6.54
CA ILE A 430 22.20 -29.16 -6.52
C ILE A 430 23.31 -28.71 -7.48
N ASP A 431 24.46 -29.41 -7.49
CA ASP A 431 25.60 -29.10 -8.34
C ASP A 431 25.28 -29.23 -9.83
N ILE A 432 24.56 -30.28 -10.23
CA ILE A 432 24.17 -30.46 -11.64
C ILE A 432 23.13 -29.42 -12.06
N LEU A 433 22.17 -29.14 -11.17
CA LEU A 433 21.09 -28.21 -11.46
C LEU A 433 21.60 -26.76 -11.61
N LYS A 434 22.59 -26.33 -10.82
CA LYS A 434 23.09 -24.92 -10.83
C LYS A 434 23.71 -24.47 -12.16
N GLU A 435 24.07 -25.40 -13.04
CA GLU A 435 24.69 -25.10 -14.35
C GLU A 435 23.68 -24.51 -15.36
N ASN A 436 22.38 -24.64 -15.10
CA ASN A 436 21.30 -24.17 -15.98
C ASN A 436 20.69 -22.83 -15.50
N LYS A 437 19.87 -22.17 -16.35
CA LYS A 437 19.09 -20.99 -15.95
C LYS A 437 17.90 -21.39 -15.08
N ILE A 438 18.17 -21.73 -13.82
CA ILE A 438 17.15 -22.24 -12.91
C ILE A 438 17.20 -21.54 -11.55
N LYS A 439 16.14 -21.73 -10.76
CA LYS A 439 16.10 -21.41 -9.34
C LYS A 439 15.72 -22.65 -8.56
N LEU A 440 16.47 -22.98 -7.53
CA LEU A 440 16.18 -24.04 -6.60
C LEU A 440 15.92 -23.44 -5.22
N VAL A 441 14.82 -23.82 -4.59
CA VAL A 441 14.60 -23.62 -3.16
C VAL A 441 14.43 -25.00 -2.55
N ALA A 442 15.39 -25.39 -1.72
CA ALA A 442 15.40 -26.70 -1.09
C ALA A 442 15.46 -26.58 0.43
N SER A 443 14.73 -27.41 1.17
CA SER A 443 14.94 -27.56 2.61
C SER A 443 15.80 -28.78 2.92
N THR A 444 16.54 -28.72 4.03
CA THR A 444 17.33 -29.86 4.51
C THR A 444 17.46 -29.88 6.02
N HIS A 445 17.90 -31.02 6.54
CA HIS A 445 18.33 -31.25 7.92
C HIS A 445 19.80 -31.63 8.04
N TYR A 446 20.47 -31.88 6.92
CA TYR A 446 21.85 -32.35 6.90
C TYR A 446 22.82 -31.20 7.16
N ALA A 447 23.76 -31.43 8.09
CA ALA A 447 24.78 -30.45 8.45
C ALA A 447 25.77 -30.25 7.29
N GLU A 448 26.03 -31.31 6.54
CA GLU A 448 26.86 -31.35 5.34
C GLU A 448 26.37 -30.33 4.30
N LEU A 449 25.05 -30.22 4.10
CA LEU A 449 24.47 -29.25 3.17
C LEU A 449 24.61 -27.80 3.67
N LYS A 450 24.64 -27.57 4.98
CA LYS A 450 24.91 -26.24 5.55
C LYS A 450 26.32 -25.78 5.18
N VAL A 451 27.30 -26.67 5.35
CA VAL A 451 28.72 -26.41 5.04
C VAL A 451 28.92 -26.27 3.55
N TYR A 452 28.29 -27.13 2.75
CA TYR A 452 28.30 -27.04 1.29
C TYR A 452 27.77 -25.67 0.80
N ALA A 453 26.64 -25.20 1.33
CA ALA A 453 26.06 -23.91 0.94
C ALA A 453 26.96 -22.70 1.28
N LEU A 454 27.80 -22.79 2.31
CA LEU A 454 28.76 -21.73 2.65
C LEU A 454 29.97 -21.68 1.71
N ASN A 455 30.40 -22.83 1.20
CA ASN A 455 31.62 -22.95 0.41
C ASN A 455 31.37 -23.00 -1.10
N THR A 456 30.11 -23.12 -1.53
CA THR A 456 29.77 -23.32 -2.94
C THR A 456 29.28 -22.02 -3.57
N PRO A 457 29.94 -21.51 -4.63
CA PRO A 457 29.46 -20.37 -5.37
C PRO A 457 28.04 -20.59 -5.89
N HIS A 458 27.24 -19.51 -5.93
CA HIS A 458 25.86 -19.52 -6.40
C HIS A 458 24.85 -20.28 -5.52
N VAL A 459 25.27 -20.80 -4.37
CA VAL A 459 24.38 -21.41 -3.36
C VAL A 459 24.28 -20.45 -2.18
N LEU A 460 23.05 -20.11 -1.80
CA LEU A 460 22.75 -19.26 -0.66
C LEU A 460 22.17 -20.11 0.46
N ASN A 461 22.65 -19.89 1.68
CA ASN A 461 22.05 -20.50 2.86
C ASN A 461 20.93 -19.62 3.42
N GLY A 462 19.89 -20.24 3.95
CA GLY A 462 18.82 -19.59 4.70
C GLY A 462 18.44 -20.42 5.91
N SER A 463 17.98 -19.75 6.96
CA SER A 463 17.52 -20.41 8.18
C SER A 463 16.17 -19.89 8.64
N MET A 464 15.33 -20.79 9.16
CA MET A 464 14.09 -20.42 9.83
C MET A 464 14.40 -20.13 11.30
N GLN A 465 14.08 -18.93 11.76
CA GLN A 465 14.28 -18.56 13.16
C GLN A 465 13.34 -19.35 14.10
N PHE A 466 13.88 -19.71 15.26
CA PHE A 466 13.18 -20.47 16.29
C PHE A 466 13.42 -19.81 17.65
N ASN A 467 12.35 -19.53 18.39
CA ASN A 467 12.46 -18.93 19.70
C ASN A 467 12.57 -20.04 20.76
N ILE A 468 13.77 -20.22 21.29
CA ILE A 468 14.08 -21.22 22.33
C ILE A 468 13.36 -20.91 23.65
N GLU A 469 13.09 -19.65 23.95
CA GLU A 469 12.38 -19.22 25.18
C GLU A 469 10.91 -19.64 25.22
N SER A 470 10.23 -19.57 24.09
CA SER A 470 8.82 -19.94 23.96
C SER A 470 8.62 -21.34 23.40
N LEU A 471 9.70 -21.98 22.89
CA LEU A 471 9.68 -23.21 22.10
C LEU A 471 8.76 -23.10 20.87
N ARG A 472 8.65 -21.89 20.30
CA ARG A 472 7.80 -21.63 19.14
C ARG A 472 8.62 -21.17 17.93
N PRO A 473 8.26 -21.63 16.71
CA PRO A 473 8.82 -21.07 15.49
C PRO A 473 8.44 -19.59 15.36
N THR A 474 9.36 -18.74 14.91
CA THR A 474 9.04 -17.35 14.57
C THR A 474 8.62 -17.21 13.11
N TYR A 475 8.74 -18.27 12.31
CA TYR A 475 8.41 -18.33 10.88
C TYR A 475 9.11 -17.27 10.02
N LYS A 476 10.18 -16.65 10.53
CA LYS A 476 10.98 -15.65 9.82
C LYS A 476 12.16 -16.33 9.12
N LEU A 477 12.26 -16.15 7.80
CA LEU A 477 13.40 -16.59 7.01
C LEU A 477 14.55 -15.59 7.16
N VAL A 478 15.75 -16.13 7.36
CA VAL A 478 16.97 -15.39 7.57
C VAL A 478 18.00 -15.85 6.54
N LEU A 479 18.27 -15.00 5.55
CA LEU A 479 19.19 -15.31 4.48
C LEU A 479 20.65 -15.09 4.88
N GLY A 480 21.54 -15.85 4.24
CA GLY A 480 23.00 -15.78 4.33
C GLY A 480 23.63 -16.56 5.47
N ILE A 481 22.85 -17.16 6.39
CA ILE A 481 23.37 -17.80 7.59
C ILE A 481 22.67 -19.15 7.81
N PRO A 482 23.42 -20.26 7.99
CA PRO A 482 22.85 -21.54 8.37
C PRO A 482 22.23 -21.48 9.77
N GLY A 483 21.12 -22.17 10.00
CA GLY A 483 20.47 -22.19 11.32
C GLY A 483 21.16 -23.16 12.29
N LYS A 484 21.21 -22.78 13.57
CA LYS A 484 21.66 -23.64 14.68
C LYS A 484 20.81 -24.90 14.85
N SER A 485 21.44 -26.00 15.25
CA SER A 485 20.76 -27.25 15.61
C SER A 485 20.33 -27.23 17.09
N ASN A 486 19.09 -26.82 17.39
CA ASN A 486 18.63 -26.57 18.77
C ASN A 486 18.19 -27.81 19.58
N ALA A 487 18.53 -29.02 19.13
CA ALA A 487 18.00 -30.27 19.71
C ALA A 487 18.27 -30.41 21.22
N PHE A 488 19.49 -30.07 21.68
CA PHE A 488 19.86 -30.19 23.10
C PHE A 488 19.15 -29.15 23.98
N GLU A 489 19.03 -27.90 23.53
CA GLU A 489 18.35 -26.84 24.29
C GLU A 489 16.85 -27.08 24.40
N ILE A 490 16.24 -27.55 23.31
CA ILE A 490 14.84 -27.99 23.32
C ILE A 490 14.66 -29.15 24.29
N SER A 491 15.53 -30.17 24.24
CA SER A 491 15.46 -31.33 25.14
C SER A 491 15.61 -30.95 26.61
N LYS A 492 16.54 -30.04 26.93
CA LYS A 492 16.71 -29.49 28.29
C LYS A 492 15.43 -28.84 28.79
N LYS A 493 14.82 -28.02 27.94
CA LYS A 493 13.62 -27.27 28.28
C LYS A 493 12.38 -28.14 28.41
N LEU A 494 12.33 -29.25 27.68
CA LEU A 494 11.32 -30.30 27.85
C LEU A 494 11.54 -31.17 29.10
N GLY A 495 12.60 -30.91 29.88
CA GLY A 495 12.85 -31.53 31.18
C GLY A 495 13.87 -32.67 31.16
N LEU A 496 14.63 -32.86 30.07
CA LEU A 496 15.73 -33.83 30.04
C LEU A 496 16.87 -33.34 30.94
N ASP A 497 17.30 -34.18 31.89
CA ASP A 497 18.37 -33.87 32.83
C ASP A 497 19.69 -33.54 32.11
N ASP A 498 20.42 -32.54 32.62
CA ASP A 498 21.71 -32.11 32.11
C ASP A 498 22.73 -33.27 32.04
N LEU A 499 22.60 -34.31 32.88
CA LEU A 499 23.43 -35.51 32.81
C LEU A 499 23.30 -36.24 31.47
N TYR A 500 22.08 -36.42 30.95
CA TYR A 500 21.86 -37.08 29.65
C TYR A 500 22.30 -36.18 28.50
N ILE A 501 22.09 -34.87 28.59
CA ILE A 501 22.49 -33.90 27.58
C ILE A 501 24.01 -33.83 27.46
N ASN A 502 24.72 -33.73 28.59
CA ASN A 502 26.18 -33.69 28.60
C ASN A 502 26.78 -34.99 28.07
N LYS A 503 26.19 -36.14 28.41
CA LYS A 503 26.59 -37.43 27.83
C LYS A 503 26.29 -37.51 26.33
N ALA A 504 25.15 -37.01 25.88
CA ALA A 504 24.82 -36.96 24.46
C ALA A 504 25.77 -36.06 23.65
N LYS A 505 26.15 -34.89 24.20
CA LYS A 505 27.15 -33.99 23.59
C LYS A 505 28.51 -34.67 23.39
N SER A 506 28.91 -35.58 24.28
CA SER A 506 30.18 -36.33 24.11
C SER A 506 30.17 -37.37 22.98
N PHE A 507 29.00 -37.68 22.39
CA PHE A 507 28.91 -38.53 21.20
C PHE A 507 28.91 -37.74 19.89
N VAL A 508 28.83 -36.40 19.97
CA VAL A 508 28.90 -35.54 18.78
C VAL A 508 30.37 -35.24 18.50
N ASP A 509 30.76 -35.32 17.24
CA ASP A 509 32.11 -35.05 16.78
C ASP A 509 32.57 -33.61 17.11
N ASP A 510 33.81 -33.47 17.57
CA ASP A 510 34.37 -32.19 18.05
C ASP A 510 34.34 -31.10 16.97
N THR A 511 34.57 -31.47 15.71
CA THR A 511 34.47 -30.57 14.56
C THR A 511 33.06 -30.02 14.35
N THR A 512 32.04 -30.84 14.61
CA THR A 512 30.63 -30.42 14.52
C THR A 512 30.26 -29.47 15.66
N LEU A 513 30.76 -29.73 16.89
CA LEU A 513 30.56 -28.85 18.04
C LEU A 513 31.21 -27.48 17.85
N GLN A 514 32.44 -27.45 17.32
CA GLN A 514 33.13 -26.19 17.00
C GLN A 514 32.38 -25.40 15.93
N PHE A 515 31.91 -26.05 14.87
CA PHE A 515 31.13 -25.38 13.82
C PHE A 515 29.83 -24.76 14.37
N GLU A 516 29.07 -25.49 15.18
CA GLU A 516 27.85 -24.96 15.81
C GLU A 516 28.16 -23.79 16.78
N SER A 517 29.31 -23.80 17.47
CA SER A 517 29.72 -22.67 18.32
C SER A 517 30.05 -21.39 17.54
N VAL A 518 30.63 -21.53 16.34
CA VAL A 518 30.89 -20.39 15.44
C VAL A 518 29.57 -19.83 14.90
N LEU A 519 28.60 -20.69 14.58
CA LEU A 519 27.27 -20.25 14.17
C LEU A 519 26.57 -19.45 15.28
N GLU A 520 26.72 -19.88 16.54
CA GLU A 520 26.19 -19.16 17.70
C GLU A 520 26.78 -17.75 17.86
N GLU A 521 28.10 -17.60 17.66
CA GLU A 521 28.74 -16.28 17.68
C GLU A 521 28.28 -15.38 16.52
N ILE A 522 28.09 -15.96 15.32
CA ILE A 522 27.58 -15.26 14.14
C ILE A 522 26.14 -14.77 14.38
N GLU A 523 25.27 -15.62 14.91
CA GLU A 523 23.88 -15.27 15.23
C GLU A 523 23.83 -14.16 16.29
N ALA A 524 24.57 -14.29 17.39
CA ALA A 524 24.63 -13.28 18.45
C ALA A 524 25.16 -11.93 17.95
N THR A 525 26.15 -11.95 17.06
CA THR A 525 26.69 -10.74 16.43
C THR A 525 25.66 -10.10 15.50
N ARG A 526 24.94 -10.90 14.72
CA ARG A 526 23.88 -10.40 13.84
C ARG A 526 22.73 -9.77 14.61
N GLU A 527 22.27 -10.39 15.70
CA GLU A 527 21.19 -9.83 16.53
C GLU A 527 21.58 -8.44 17.04
N LYS A 528 22.82 -8.26 17.51
CA LYS A 528 23.36 -6.95 17.89
C LYS A 528 23.37 -5.96 16.72
N ILE A 529 23.81 -6.40 15.54
CA ILE A 529 23.80 -5.56 14.34
C ILE A 529 22.38 -5.15 13.96
N SER A 530 21.42 -6.07 14.02
CA SER A 530 20.00 -5.80 13.74
C SER A 530 19.43 -4.78 14.71
N SER A 531 19.70 -4.93 16.02
CA SER A 531 19.24 -3.97 17.03
C SER A 531 19.86 -2.58 16.82
N TYR A 532 21.15 -2.51 16.48
CA TYR A 532 21.79 -1.22 16.17
C TYR A 532 21.23 -0.59 14.90
N LYS A 533 20.87 -1.40 13.89
CA LYS A 533 20.26 -0.90 12.66
C LYS A 533 18.86 -0.31 12.91
N GLU A 534 18.02 -1.01 13.68
CA GLU A 534 16.70 -0.52 14.08
C GLU A 534 16.79 0.78 14.90
N GLU A 535 17.73 0.85 15.86
CA GLU A 535 17.99 2.08 16.63
C GLU A 535 18.43 3.22 15.71
N HIS A 536 19.32 2.95 14.76
CA HIS A 536 19.80 3.94 13.80
C HIS A 536 18.71 4.43 12.85
N GLU A 537 17.83 3.55 12.36
CA GLU A 537 16.68 3.93 11.52
C GLU A 537 15.67 4.79 12.28
N ALA A 538 15.40 4.47 13.55
CA ALA A 538 14.56 5.29 14.41
C ALA A 538 15.15 6.71 14.60
N LEU A 539 16.45 6.80 14.87
CA LEU A 539 17.17 8.08 14.98
C LEU A 539 17.12 8.91 13.69
N LEU A 540 17.26 8.27 12.52
CA LEU A 540 17.14 8.95 11.23
C LEU A 540 15.73 9.50 11.00
N SER A 541 14.68 8.72 11.25
CA SER A 541 13.29 9.17 11.14
C SER A 541 13.02 10.39 12.04
N ASP A 542 13.54 10.37 13.28
CA ASP A 542 13.37 11.49 14.20
C ASP A 542 14.16 12.72 13.77
N ALA A 543 15.37 12.54 13.25
CA ALA A 543 16.15 13.62 12.65
C ALA A 543 15.41 14.26 11.45
N GLU A 544 14.77 13.48 10.59
CA GLU A 544 13.97 13.99 9.46
C GLU A 544 12.74 14.78 9.93
N LYS A 545 12.03 14.30 10.96
CA LYS A 545 10.90 15.03 11.56
C LYS A 545 11.35 16.36 12.15
N ILE A 546 12.48 16.38 12.85
CA ILE A 546 13.07 17.60 13.42
C ILE A 546 13.45 18.56 12.29
N ARG A 547 14.08 18.07 11.22
CA ARG A 547 14.44 18.88 10.05
C ARG A 547 13.22 19.51 9.40
N LYS A 548 12.16 18.73 9.12
CA LYS A 548 10.90 19.27 8.55
C LYS A 548 10.30 20.37 9.43
N ARG A 549 10.26 20.18 10.75
CA ARG A 549 9.77 21.21 11.69
C ARG A 549 10.65 22.46 11.70
N ALA A 550 11.96 22.30 11.61
CA ALA A 550 12.89 23.42 11.53
C ALA A 550 12.71 24.21 10.23
N ASP A 551 12.53 23.53 9.10
CA ASP A 551 12.26 24.15 7.79
C ASP A 551 10.93 24.93 7.80
N GLU A 552 9.87 24.34 8.36
CA GLU A 552 8.58 25.02 8.54
C GLU A 552 8.70 26.27 9.42
N TYR A 553 9.45 26.19 10.52
CA TYR A 553 9.68 27.32 11.41
C TYR A 553 10.49 28.42 10.72
N TYR A 554 11.56 28.05 10.01
CA TYR A 554 12.39 28.97 9.24
C TYR A 554 11.58 29.71 8.17
N ASN A 555 10.75 29.00 7.42
CA ASN A 555 9.89 29.61 6.40
C ASN A 555 8.88 30.60 7.00
N LYS A 556 8.27 30.26 8.15
CA LYS A 556 7.37 31.17 8.87
C LYS A 556 8.07 32.43 9.35
N GLU A 557 9.28 32.31 9.90
CA GLU A 557 10.05 33.49 10.35
C GLU A 557 10.52 34.35 9.17
N LYS A 558 10.91 33.72 8.05
CA LYS A 558 11.26 34.42 6.82
C LYS A 558 10.08 35.24 6.28
N GLU A 559 8.88 34.65 6.20
CA GLU A 559 7.68 35.38 5.78
C GLU A 559 7.35 36.58 6.70
N LYS A 560 7.54 36.44 8.01
CA LYS A 560 7.35 37.56 8.95
C LYS A 560 8.37 38.67 8.71
N ALA A 561 9.64 38.30 8.50
CA ALA A 561 10.70 39.25 8.21
C ALA A 561 10.43 40.01 6.91
N ASP A 562 10.03 39.31 5.84
CA ASP A 562 9.69 39.91 4.54
C ASP A 562 8.52 40.89 4.67
N LYS A 563 7.45 40.52 5.40
CA LYS A 563 6.32 41.41 5.69
C LYS A 563 6.73 42.66 6.48
N LEU A 564 7.60 42.49 7.47
CA LEU A 564 8.12 43.62 8.27
C LEU A 564 8.96 44.57 7.39
N TYR A 565 9.78 44.01 6.51
CA TYR A 565 10.62 44.77 5.58
C TYR A 565 9.77 45.55 4.57
N GLU A 566 8.75 44.94 3.98
CA GLU A 566 7.81 45.64 3.08
C GLU A 566 7.07 46.78 3.79
N LYS A 567 6.62 46.55 5.03
CA LYS A 567 5.95 47.58 5.83
C LYS A 567 6.90 48.75 6.11
N ALA A 568 8.13 48.47 6.57
CA ALA A 568 9.14 49.49 6.81
C ALA A 568 9.50 50.28 5.54
N ARG A 569 9.57 49.61 4.38
CA ARG A 569 9.81 50.24 3.09
C ARG A 569 8.67 51.17 2.68
N LYS A 570 7.42 50.76 2.90
CA LYS A 570 6.24 51.57 2.61
C LYS A 570 6.18 52.81 3.51
N GLU A 571 6.38 52.64 4.81
CA GLU A 571 6.45 53.75 5.77
C GLU A 571 7.60 54.73 5.42
N SER A 572 8.77 54.20 5.05
CA SER A 572 9.91 55.02 4.61
C SER A 572 9.60 55.81 3.34
N LYS A 573 8.88 55.22 2.38
CA LYS A 573 8.46 55.90 1.15
C LYS A 573 7.44 56.99 1.43
N GLU A 574 6.46 56.75 2.29
CA GLU A 574 5.48 57.76 2.70
C GLU A 574 6.13 58.95 3.42
N ILE A 575 7.12 58.68 4.28
CA ILE A 575 7.92 59.74 4.92
C ILE A 575 8.70 60.54 3.87
N TYR A 576 9.35 59.86 2.92
CA TYR A 576 10.09 60.51 1.85
C TYR A 576 9.20 61.37 0.95
N ASP A 577 8.04 60.87 0.54
CA ASP A 577 7.09 61.58 -0.31
C ASP A 577 6.51 62.81 0.40
N LYS A 578 6.22 62.72 1.70
CA LYS A 578 5.82 63.88 2.52
C LYS A 578 6.94 64.92 2.62
N ALA A 579 8.16 64.49 2.93
CA ALA A 579 9.31 65.40 3.01
C ALA A 579 9.58 66.11 1.67
N LYS A 580 9.37 65.41 0.54
CA LYS A 580 9.50 65.98 -0.80
C LYS A 580 8.40 67.01 -1.10
N ALA A 581 7.14 66.71 -0.75
CA ALA A 581 6.03 67.64 -0.92
C ALA A 581 6.23 68.91 -0.08
N ASP A 582 6.63 68.76 1.19
CA ASP A 582 6.96 69.88 2.07
C ASP A 582 8.11 70.72 1.49
N TYR A 583 9.13 70.08 0.91
CA TYR A 583 10.24 70.75 0.26
C TYR A 583 9.81 71.53 -1.00
N GLU A 584 8.94 70.96 -1.83
CA GLU A 584 8.38 71.61 -3.02
C GLU A 584 7.50 72.82 -2.65
N ASP A 585 6.69 72.71 -1.61
CA ASP A 585 5.86 73.82 -1.10
C ASP A 585 6.72 74.94 -0.51
N ILE A 586 7.78 74.63 0.25
CA ILE A 586 8.75 75.61 0.74
C ILE A 586 9.41 76.36 -0.42
N ILE A 587 9.82 75.66 -1.49
CA ILE A 587 10.40 76.31 -2.68
C ILE A 587 9.37 77.19 -3.39
N LYS A 588 8.12 76.75 -3.49
CA LYS A 588 7.03 77.49 -4.14
C LYS A 588 6.70 78.77 -3.38
N ASP A 589 6.67 78.72 -2.06
CA ASP A 589 6.48 79.87 -1.19
C ASP A 589 7.68 80.81 -1.22
N ALA A 590 8.91 80.29 -1.20
CA ALA A 590 10.11 81.10 -1.39
C ALA A 590 10.10 81.84 -2.73
N ASN A 591 9.71 81.18 -3.82
CA ASN A 591 9.64 81.80 -5.15
C ASN A 591 8.52 82.85 -5.26
N LYS A 592 7.37 82.65 -4.61
CA LYS A 592 6.31 83.68 -4.52
C LYS A 592 6.77 84.92 -3.74
N ILE A 593 7.55 84.71 -2.67
CA ILE A 593 8.11 85.80 -1.87
C ILE A 593 9.19 86.55 -2.67
N ILE A 594 10.02 85.84 -3.45
CA ILE A 594 11.05 86.45 -4.30
C ILE A 594 10.42 87.26 -5.45
N ASN A 595 9.33 86.77 -6.06
CA ASN A 595 8.73 87.41 -7.25
C ASN A 595 7.82 88.63 -6.94
N ASN A 596 7.46 88.87 -5.68
CA ASN A 596 6.58 89.99 -5.28
C ASN A 596 7.28 91.10 -4.47
N ILE A 597 8.61 91.20 -4.51
CA ILE A 597 9.33 92.22 -3.74
C ILE A 597 10.12 93.15 -4.66
N ASP A 598 9.51 94.30 -4.92
CA ASP A 598 10.14 95.52 -5.40
C ASP A 598 11.21 96.03 -4.42
N LYS A 599 12.27 96.64 -4.98
CA LYS A 599 13.49 97.11 -4.29
C LYS A 599 13.22 98.24 -3.28
N SER A 600 12.65 97.93 -2.12
CA SER A 600 12.64 98.84 -0.95
C SER A 600 12.26 98.17 0.38
N SER A 601 12.57 96.88 0.60
CA SER A 601 12.19 96.18 1.84
C SER A 601 13.20 95.12 2.31
N ALA A 602 14.48 95.48 2.40
CA ALA A 602 15.55 94.63 2.94
C ALA A 602 15.31 94.14 4.40
N ARG A 603 14.44 94.82 5.17
CA ARG A 603 14.08 94.41 6.54
C ARG A 603 13.07 93.25 6.61
N LYS A 604 12.19 93.08 5.61
CA LYS A 604 11.24 91.94 5.56
C LYS A 604 11.88 90.63 5.11
N ILE A 605 12.97 90.70 4.34
CA ILE A 605 13.74 89.53 3.89
C ILE A 605 14.48 88.88 5.08
N GLN A 606 14.94 89.67 6.06
CA GLN A 606 15.58 89.18 7.28
C GLN A 606 14.57 88.45 8.18
N GLU A 607 13.41 89.07 8.46
CA GLU A 607 12.36 88.46 9.28
C GLU A 607 11.76 87.19 8.67
N THR A 608 11.68 87.11 7.33
CA THR A 608 11.18 85.93 6.63
C THR A 608 12.22 84.80 6.61
N ARG A 609 13.52 85.13 6.53
CA ARG A 609 14.62 84.15 6.72
C ARG A 609 14.69 83.62 8.15
N ASP A 610 14.41 84.46 9.15
CA ASP A 610 14.39 84.05 10.55
C ASP A 610 13.18 83.16 10.86
N LYS A 611 12.00 83.42 10.26
CA LYS A 611 10.82 82.54 10.34
C LYS A 611 11.00 81.20 9.59
N LEU A 612 11.68 81.20 8.45
CA LEU A 612 12.06 79.97 7.73
C LEU A 612 13.09 79.15 8.52
N ARG A 613 14.04 79.79 9.20
CA ARG A 613 14.97 79.12 10.13
C ARG A 613 14.24 78.55 11.36
N GLU A 614 13.26 79.25 11.92
CA GLU A 614 12.44 78.72 13.03
C GLU A 614 11.59 77.52 12.61
N ASN A 615 11.01 77.50 11.41
CA ASN A 615 10.20 76.37 10.94
C ASN A 615 11.05 75.16 10.53
N ILE A 616 12.24 75.38 9.95
CA ILE A 616 13.20 74.30 9.67
C ILE A 616 13.76 73.73 10.99
N ASN A 617 13.99 74.57 12.02
CA ASN A 617 14.40 74.09 13.33
C ASN A 617 13.29 73.32 14.08
N LYS A 618 12.00 73.68 13.90
CA LYS A 618 10.85 72.96 14.48
C LYS A 618 10.59 71.57 13.88
N LEU A 619 11.04 71.31 12.65
CA LEU A 619 11.01 69.99 12.02
C LEU A 619 12.21 69.10 12.40
N SER A 620 13.21 69.67 13.06
CA SER A 620 14.40 68.97 13.59
C SER A 620 14.44 68.89 15.13
N GLU A 621 13.38 69.31 15.82
CA GLU A 621 13.25 69.22 17.28
C GLU A 621 12.25 68.12 17.66
N ASP A 622 12.63 66.86 17.48
CA ASP A 622 12.32 65.88 18.51
C ASP A 622 13.51 64.92 18.69
N LYS A 623 14.06 64.97 19.91
CA LYS A 623 15.23 64.22 20.43
C LYS A 623 16.64 64.78 20.15
N THR A 624 16.96 65.96 20.70
CA THR A 624 18.30 66.19 21.29
C THR A 624 18.26 67.26 22.39
N LYS A 625 17.83 66.90 23.61
CA LYS A 625 18.28 67.58 24.85
C LYS A 625 18.39 66.59 26.00
N LYS A 626 19.59 66.06 26.22
CA LYS A 626 20.16 65.95 27.57
C LYS A 626 21.66 66.25 27.51
N ARG A 627 22.06 67.17 28.38
CA ARG A 627 23.40 67.71 28.55
C ARG A 627 24.36 66.58 28.95
N VAL A 628 25.43 66.40 28.18
CA VAL A 628 26.60 65.60 28.58
C VAL A 628 27.35 66.36 29.69
N LYS A 629 27.51 65.76 30.87
CA LYS A 629 28.60 66.14 31.79
C LYS A 629 29.90 65.64 31.17
N LYS A 630 30.81 66.55 30.78
CA LYS A 630 32.14 66.17 30.27
C LYS A 630 32.92 65.45 31.36
N VAL A 631 33.15 64.16 31.19
CA VAL A 631 34.07 63.37 32.02
C VAL A 631 35.50 63.71 31.60
N LYS A 632 36.39 63.98 32.57
CA LYS A 632 37.81 64.24 32.30
C LYS A 632 38.58 62.92 32.16
N LYS A 633 39.64 62.91 31.34
CA LYS A 633 40.48 61.73 31.06
C LYS A 633 41.01 61.03 32.32
N ASP A 634 41.20 61.77 33.40
CA ASP A 634 41.82 61.28 34.64
C ASP A 634 40.84 60.63 35.63
N GLU A 635 39.54 60.59 35.31
CA GLU A 635 38.48 60.04 36.20
C GLU A 635 37.99 58.65 35.79
N LEU A 636 38.56 58.05 34.73
CA LEU A 636 38.14 56.74 34.20
C LEU A 636 39.11 55.64 34.61
N ILE A 637 38.59 54.50 35.08
CA ILE A 637 39.38 53.32 35.46
C ILE A 637 38.88 52.09 34.67
N PRO A 638 39.76 51.20 34.16
CA PRO A 638 39.34 49.94 33.55
C PRO A 638 38.51 49.08 34.52
N GLY A 639 37.42 48.49 34.03
CA GLY A 639 36.46 47.70 34.81
C GLY A 639 35.33 48.53 35.45
N GLN A 640 35.34 49.85 35.31
CA GLN A 640 34.26 50.71 35.83
C GLN A 640 33.03 50.67 34.90
N SER A 641 31.84 50.54 35.47
CA SER A 641 30.59 50.59 34.71
C SER A 641 30.25 52.03 34.30
N VAL A 642 30.02 52.22 33.01
CA VAL A 642 29.68 53.51 32.41
C VAL A 642 28.53 53.33 31.42
N ARG A 643 27.74 54.40 31.23
CA ARG A 643 26.70 54.43 30.20
C ARG A 643 27.23 55.09 28.94
N ILE A 644 27.06 54.41 27.80
CA ILE A 644 27.30 54.99 26.48
C ILE A 644 26.04 55.75 26.06
N VAL A 645 26.14 57.07 25.89
CA VAL A 645 24.97 57.96 25.71
C VAL A 645 24.30 57.73 24.35
N SER A 646 25.07 57.54 23.28
CA SER A 646 24.55 57.28 21.92
C SER A 646 23.80 55.94 21.78
N LEU A 647 24.14 54.95 22.59
CA LEU A 647 23.57 53.59 22.54
C LEU A 647 22.59 53.31 23.69
N ASP A 648 22.49 54.21 24.68
CA ASP A 648 21.74 54.08 25.93
C ASP A 648 21.94 52.71 26.62
N GLN A 649 23.18 52.21 26.59
CA GLN A 649 23.55 50.92 27.17
C GLN A 649 24.64 51.08 28.22
N ILE A 650 24.62 50.20 29.23
CA ILE A 650 25.62 50.17 30.30
C ILE A 650 26.67 49.13 29.93
N GLY A 651 27.94 49.51 30.03
CA GLY A 651 29.06 48.62 29.79
C GLY A 651 30.24 48.92 30.70
N GLU A 652 31.23 48.04 30.70
CA GLU A 652 32.45 48.19 31.49
C GLU A 652 33.61 48.66 30.61
N ILE A 653 34.39 49.62 31.10
CA ILE A 653 35.55 50.13 30.36
C ILE A 653 36.62 49.04 30.27
N ILE A 654 37.05 48.70 29.06
CA ILE A 654 38.14 47.74 28.83
C ILE A 654 39.48 48.47 28.71
N THR A 655 39.52 49.59 28.00
CA THR A 655 40.74 50.37 27.76
C THR A 655 40.55 51.83 28.14
N LEU A 656 41.62 52.49 28.57
CA LEU A 656 41.60 53.93 28.81
C LEU A 656 41.59 54.72 27.47
N PRO A 657 41.14 55.99 27.47
CA PRO A 657 41.06 56.80 26.26
C PRO A 657 42.45 57.11 25.68
N ASN A 658 42.63 56.86 24.38
CA ASN A 658 43.85 57.21 23.63
C ASN A 658 43.99 58.74 23.41
N GLU A 659 45.04 59.23 22.73
CA GLU A 659 45.26 60.67 22.52
C GLU A 659 44.07 61.39 21.86
N ASN A 660 43.34 60.70 20.97
CA ASN A 660 42.13 61.18 20.29
C ASN A 660 40.84 61.06 21.12
N GLY A 661 40.91 60.45 22.30
CA GLY A 661 39.78 60.31 23.23
C GLY A 661 38.92 59.07 23.00
N ASP A 662 39.35 58.11 22.18
CA ASP A 662 38.62 56.86 21.93
C ASP A 662 39.02 55.78 22.93
N LEU A 663 38.04 54.99 23.39
CA LEU A 663 38.19 53.88 24.31
C LEU A 663 37.28 52.69 23.94
N GLN A 664 37.59 51.51 24.47
CA GLN A 664 36.70 50.34 24.36
C GLN A 664 35.85 50.15 25.60
N VAL A 665 34.56 49.95 25.39
CA VAL A 665 33.58 49.60 26.41
C VAL A 665 32.94 48.27 26.04
N GLN A 666 32.89 47.35 27.02
CA GLN A 666 32.23 46.06 26.88
C GLN A 666 30.76 46.19 27.27
N VAL A 667 29.88 45.96 26.31
CA VAL A 667 28.43 45.93 26.52
C VAL A 667 27.97 44.48 26.29
N GLY A 668 27.81 43.73 27.38
CA GLY A 668 27.55 42.29 27.31
C GLY A 668 28.70 41.51 26.65
N ILE A 669 28.42 40.86 25.51
CA ILE A 669 29.41 40.09 24.74
C ILE A 669 30.12 40.90 23.66
N LEU A 670 29.70 42.14 23.41
CA LEU A 670 30.24 42.99 22.35
C LEU A 670 31.25 44.00 22.92
N LYS A 671 32.36 44.19 22.21
CA LYS A 671 33.32 45.26 22.47
C LYS A 671 33.04 46.41 21.52
N VAL A 672 32.68 47.56 22.06
CA VAL A 672 32.32 48.75 21.28
C VAL A 672 33.40 49.81 21.47
N ASN A 673 33.87 50.39 20.36
CA ASN A 673 34.75 51.56 20.40
C ASN A 673 33.86 52.81 20.55
N SER A 674 34.08 53.60 21.61
CA SER A 674 33.34 54.83 21.92
C SER A 674 34.29 55.94 22.31
N ASN A 675 33.90 57.20 22.09
CA ASN A 675 34.71 58.35 22.48
C ASN A 675 34.35 58.81 23.90
N ILE A 676 35.30 59.36 24.65
CA ILE A 676 35.11 59.86 26.03
C ILE A 676 33.96 60.86 26.16
N ASN A 677 33.65 61.61 25.10
CA ASN A 677 32.53 62.55 25.08
C ASN A 677 31.15 61.88 25.06
N ASP A 678 31.09 60.58 24.77
CA ASP A 678 29.87 59.78 24.65
C ASP A 678 29.64 58.88 25.88
N ILE A 679 30.32 59.18 26.99
CA ILE A 679 30.35 58.35 28.20
C ILE A 679 29.90 59.14 29.43
N GLU A 680 29.01 58.55 30.22
CA GLU A 680 28.53 59.09 31.50
C GLU A 680 28.80 58.11 32.65
N LEU A 681 29.36 58.62 33.75
CA LEU A 681 29.60 57.86 34.99
C LEU A 681 28.29 57.60 35.74
N THR A 682 28.05 56.37 36.16
CA THR A 682 26.86 55.99 36.94
C THR A 682 27.21 55.76 38.41
N GLU A 683 26.54 56.45 39.36
CA GLU A 683 26.70 56.23 40.81
C GLU A 683 25.63 55.25 41.37
N ASN A 684 26.11 54.15 41.98
CA ASN A 684 25.51 53.26 42.99
C ASN A 684 24.08 52.68 42.82
N ALA A 685 23.98 51.34 42.75
CA ALA A 685 23.04 50.53 43.56
C ALA A 685 23.44 49.03 43.62
N THR A 686 24.06 48.68 44.75
CA THR A 686 23.83 47.48 45.61
C THR A 686 23.19 46.20 45.07
N LYS A 687 23.87 45.08 45.40
CA LYS A 687 23.46 43.66 45.45
C LYS A 687 21.95 43.38 45.41
N LYS A 688 21.52 42.61 44.40
CA LYS A 688 20.49 41.58 44.54
C LYS A 688 20.91 40.32 43.79
N ASN A 689 20.81 39.20 44.50
CA ASN A 689 21.05 37.84 43.99
C ASN A 689 20.23 37.59 42.72
N ILE A 690 20.92 37.21 41.65
CA ILE A 690 20.31 36.56 40.50
C ILE A 690 21.02 35.21 40.36
N GLU A 691 20.21 34.16 40.46
CA GLU A 691 20.57 32.78 40.22
C GLU A 691 21.45 32.66 38.98
N ARG A 692 22.63 32.03 39.14
CA ARG A 692 23.50 31.66 38.02
C ARG A 692 22.80 30.57 37.20
N LYS A 693 21.88 30.95 36.31
CA LYS A 693 21.63 30.15 35.11
C LYS A 693 22.89 30.24 34.25
N LYS A 694 23.73 29.21 34.32
CA LYS A 694 24.76 28.94 33.34
C LYS A 694 24.08 28.92 31.96
N TYR A 695 24.31 29.95 31.15
CA TYR A 695 24.17 29.82 29.71
C TYR A 695 25.23 28.81 29.27
N ARG A 696 24.80 27.55 29.15
CA ARG A 696 25.55 26.51 28.45
C ARG A 696 25.35 26.81 26.97
N ILE A 697 26.38 27.33 26.33
CA ILE A 697 26.43 27.47 24.87
C ILE A 697 26.36 26.05 24.31
N GLU A 698 25.19 25.65 23.80
CA GLU A 698 25.01 24.42 23.03
C GLU A 698 25.61 24.60 21.62
N LYS A 699 26.94 24.58 21.54
CA LYS A 699 27.70 24.24 20.33
C LYS A 699 28.94 23.45 20.72
N SER A 700 28.72 22.32 21.37
CA SER A 700 29.72 21.26 21.48
C SER A 700 29.02 19.90 21.60
N LYS A 701 28.33 19.52 20.53
CA LYS A 701 28.02 18.11 20.27
C LYS A 701 28.87 17.70 19.07
N TYR A 702 29.96 17.00 19.40
CA TYR A 702 30.87 16.28 18.50
C TYR A 702 31.66 17.14 17.49
N ILE A 703 32.80 17.67 17.94
CA ILE A 703 33.90 17.95 17.01
C ILE A 703 34.70 16.67 16.80
N LYS A 704 34.98 16.31 15.54
CA LYS A 704 35.81 15.15 15.23
C LYS A 704 37.24 15.42 15.70
N PRO A 705 37.95 14.45 16.29
CA PRO A 705 39.36 14.60 16.69
C PRO A 705 40.33 14.62 15.50
N GLU A 706 39.81 14.82 14.29
CA GLU A 706 40.59 14.91 13.06
C GLU A 706 40.04 16.01 12.14
N ILE A 707 40.93 16.77 11.51
CA ILE A 707 40.63 17.72 10.43
C ILE A 707 41.43 17.37 9.17
N ASP A 708 40.73 17.29 8.03
CA ASP A 708 41.34 17.08 6.71
C ASP A 708 41.45 18.40 5.94
N LEU A 709 42.67 18.76 5.59
CA LEU A 709 43.05 20.00 4.92
C LEU A 709 43.67 19.73 3.54
N ARG A 710 43.54 18.51 3.01
CA ARG A 710 44.02 18.18 1.66
C ARG A 710 43.24 18.96 0.59
N GLY A 711 43.96 19.59 -0.33
CA GLY A 711 43.38 20.35 -1.44
C GLY A 711 42.98 21.79 -1.11
N VAL A 712 43.23 22.25 0.11
CA VAL A 712 43.05 23.64 0.54
C VAL A 712 44.30 24.46 0.19
N ASP A 713 44.15 25.74 -0.13
CA ASP A 713 45.29 26.65 -0.32
C ASP A 713 45.92 27.05 1.03
N SER A 714 47.09 27.72 1.00
CA SER A 714 47.82 28.07 2.22
C SER A 714 47.16 29.17 3.06
N GLU A 715 46.35 30.05 2.47
CA GLU A 715 45.70 31.16 3.20
C GLU A 715 44.42 30.67 3.89
N GLU A 716 43.61 29.88 3.20
CA GLU A 716 42.39 29.25 3.73
C GLU A 716 42.72 28.19 4.80
N LEU A 717 43.93 27.61 4.77
CA LEU A 717 44.43 26.72 5.82
C LEU A 717 44.54 27.42 7.17
N TYR A 718 45.02 28.68 7.23
CA TYR A 718 45.19 29.38 8.51
C TYR A 718 43.86 29.58 9.21
N ASP A 719 42.85 30.07 8.48
CA ASP A 719 41.53 30.36 9.05
C ASP A 719 40.79 29.09 9.49
N LYS A 720 40.90 28.00 8.71
CA LYS A 720 40.25 26.73 9.05
C LYS A 720 40.92 26.02 10.23
N LEU A 721 42.25 26.02 10.26
CA LEU A 721 43.00 25.30 11.29
C LEU A 721 42.95 26.04 12.63
N ASP A 722 43.08 27.36 12.67
CA ASP A 722 43.07 28.14 13.91
C ASP A 722 41.71 28.04 14.62
N LYS A 723 40.62 28.21 13.86
CA LYS A 723 39.26 28.02 14.38
C LYS A 723 39.00 26.60 14.87
N TYR A 724 39.53 25.58 14.17
CA TYR A 724 39.35 24.19 14.58
C TYR A 724 40.09 23.87 15.89
N ILE A 725 41.29 24.42 16.10
CA ILE A 725 42.03 24.25 17.36
C ILE A 725 41.26 24.86 18.53
N ASP A 726 40.69 26.05 18.35
CA ASP A 726 39.86 26.71 19.37
C ASP A 726 38.62 25.88 19.70
N ASP A 727 37.90 25.40 18.67
CA ASP A 727 36.71 24.58 18.85
C ASP A 727 37.06 23.22 19.50
N ALA A 728 38.20 22.62 19.17
CA ALA A 728 38.69 21.37 19.76
C ALA A 728 39.10 21.53 21.23
N PHE A 729 39.73 22.66 21.57
CA PHE A 729 40.08 23.02 22.95
C PHE A 729 38.83 23.26 23.80
N ILE A 730 37.84 24.00 23.27
CA ILE A 730 36.54 24.22 23.94
C ILE A 730 35.78 22.90 24.12
N ALA A 731 35.90 21.97 23.18
CA ALA A 731 35.32 20.63 23.28
C ALA A 731 36.07 19.70 24.25
N GLY A 732 37.23 20.10 24.78
CA GLY A 732 38.02 19.34 25.74
C GLY A 732 38.77 18.15 25.14
N LEU A 733 39.08 18.17 23.84
CA LEU A 733 39.93 17.15 23.22
C LEU A 733 41.37 17.33 23.68
N LYS A 734 42.02 16.23 24.08
CA LYS A 734 43.44 16.24 24.49
C LYS A 734 44.41 16.08 23.33
N GLU A 735 43.99 15.36 22.30
CA GLU A 735 44.78 15.07 21.11
C GLU A 735 43.90 15.26 19.87
N ILE A 736 44.44 15.90 18.85
CA ILE A 736 43.80 16.10 17.54
C ILE A 736 44.75 15.72 16.41
N THR A 737 44.18 15.28 15.29
CA THR A 737 44.92 14.85 14.10
C THR A 737 44.66 15.79 12.93
N ILE A 738 45.72 16.30 12.30
CA ILE A 738 45.62 17.21 11.16
C ILE A 738 46.17 16.51 9.92
N VAL A 739 45.31 16.27 8.93
CA VAL A 739 45.69 15.62 7.67
C VAL A 739 45.93 16.69 6.60
N HIS A 740 47.19 16.90 6.22
CA HIS A 740 47.58 17.88 5.18
C HIS A 740 48.13 17.22 3.91
N GLY A 741 48.32 15.89 3.92
CA GLY A 741 48.82 15.12 2.78
C GLY A 741 50.34 15.18 2.60
N LYS A 742 50.89 14.25 1.79
CA LYS A 742 52.34 14.06 1.58
C LYS A 742 52.97 14.94 0.47
N GLY A 743 52.18 15.74 -0.27
CA GLY A 743 52.52 16.41 -1.54
C GLY A 743 53.84 17.24 -1.61
N THR A 744 53.76 18.53 -1.93
CA THR A 744 54.97 19.39 -2.04
C THR A 744 55.53 19.88 -0.69
N GLY A 745 54.88 19.50 0.43
CA GLY A 745 55.27 19.89 1.79
C GLY A 745 54.90 21.33 2.19
N ILE A 746 54.20 22.08 1.32
CA ILE A 746 53.79 23.47 1.57
C ILE A 746 52.77 23.55 2.72
N LEU A 747 51.69 22.76 2.64
CA LEU A 747 50.65 22.74 3.69
C LEU A 747 51.20 22.26 5.03
N ARG A 748 52.13 21.29 5.01
CA ARG A 748 52.83 20.84 6.22
C ARG A 748 53.58 21.98 6.90
N LYS A 749 54.36 22.77 6.15
CA LYS A 749 55.11 23.91 6.72
C LYS A 749 54.16 24.97 7.29
N ALA A 750 53.08 25.28 6.59
CA ALA A 750 52.06 26.22 7.07
C ALA A 750 51.37 25.74 8.36
N THR A 751 51.02 24.45 8.44
CA THR A 751 50.50 23.82 9.66
C THR A 751 51.50 23.90 10.81
N GLU A 752 52.78 23.55 10.60
CA GLU A 752 53.80 23.64 11.64
C GLU A 752 54.05 25.09 12.12
N GLU A 753 53.95 26.08 11.24
CA GLU A 753 54.09 27.50 11.59
C GLU A 753 52.94 28.03 12.43
N LEU A 754 51.69 27.62 12.14
CA LEU A 754 50.51 27.98 12.93
C LEU A 754 50.56 27.33 14.31
N LEU A 755 50.85 26.02 14.37
CA LEU A 755 50.90 25.26 15.63
C LEU A 755 51.96 25.79 16.61
N LYS A 756 53.09 26.33 16.11
CA LYS A 756 54.11 26.96 16.96
C LYS A 756 53.66 28.28 17.60
N LYS A 757 52.71 28.98 16.99
CA LYS A 757 52.23 30.30 17.43
C LYS A 757 50.94 30.22 18.25
N ASN A 758 50.17 29.14 18.13
CA ASN A 758 48.90 29.00 18.82
C ASN A 758 49.10 28.65 20.31
N SER A 759 48.43 29.39 21.20
CA SER A 759 48.59 29.30 22.66
C SER A 759 47.97 28.03 23.27
N HIS A 760 47.03 27.39 22.57
CA HIS A 760 46.31 26.18 23.01
C HIS A 760 47.07 24.87 22.77
N VAL A 761 48.14 24.91 21.97
CA VAL A 761 48.97 23.74 21.65
C VAL A 761 50.02 23.51 22.74
N GLU A 762 50.10 22.29 23.26
CA GLU A 762 51.14 21.85 24.20
C GLU A 762 52.35 21.28 23.46
N SER A 763 52.13 20.35 22.52
CA SER A 763 53.17 19.73 21.69
C SER A 763 52.57 19.17 20.40
N PHE A 764 53.39 18.98 19.36
CA PHE A 764 52.96 18.31 18.14
C PHE A 764 54.08 17.45 17.55
N ARG A 765 53.69 16.40 16.81
CA ARG A 765 54.58 15.46 16.12
C ARG A 765 53.98 15.02 14.79
N LEU A 766 54.81 14.48 13.90
CA LEU A 766 54.29 13.78 12.71
C LEU A 766 53.65 12.43 13.09
N GLY A 767 52.76 11.96 12.23
CA GLY A 767 52.15 10.63 12.33
C GLY A 767 53.20 9.51 12.27
N LYS A 768 52.96 8.43 13.02
CA LYS A 768 53.75 7.18 12.97
C LYS A 768 53.26 6.27 11.85
N VAL A 769 53.96 5.15 11.63
CA VAL A 769 53.56 4.09 10.70
C VAL A 769 52.19 3.54 11.12
N GLY A 770 51.19 3.69 10.24
CA GLY A 770 49.78 3.38 10.52
C GLY A 770 48.88 4.61 10.78
N GLU A 771 49.46 5.77 11.09
CA GLU A 771 48.76 7.05 11.36
C GLU A 771 48.86 8.05 10.18
N GLY A 772 49.37 7.62 9.02
CA GLY A 772 49.53 8.48 7.82
C GLY A 772 50.93 9.09 7.61
N ASP A 773 51.92 8.68 8.40
CA ASP A 773 53.33 9.12 8.36
C ASP A 773 53.48 10.65 8.27
N THR A 774 54.30 11.13 7.32
CA THR A 774 54.60 12.53 7.05
C THR A 774 53.44 13.32 6.43
N GLY A 775 52.30 12.68 6.15
CA GLY A 775 51.11 13.34 5.60
C GLY A 775 50.14 13.84 6.67
N VAL A 776 50.46 13.57 7.94
CA VAL A 776 49.61 13.82 9.10
C VAL A 776 50.44 14.40 10.24
N THR A 777 49.88 15.38 10.95
CA THR A 777 50.45 15.96 12.17
C THR A 777 49.49 15.72 13.34
N VAL A 778 49.99 15.09 14.40
CA VAL A 778 49.25 14.84 15.65
C VAL A 778 49.63 15.91 16.67
N VAL A 779 48.63 16.54 17.28
CA VAL A 779 48.79 17.69 18.17
C VAL A 779 48.14 17.41 19.52
N ASN A 780 48.88 17.63 20.60
CA ASN A 780 48.38 17.63 21.96
C ASN A 780 48.00 19.05 22.38
N LEU A 781 46.78 19.21 22.89
CA LEU A 781 46.25 20.48 23.41
C LEU A 781 46.43 20.56 24.94
N LYS A 782 46.58 21.78 25.46
CA LYS A 782 46.86 22.06 26.89
C LYS A 782 45.72 21.76 27.85
#